data_AF-A0A4Q7PZN2-F1
#
_entry.id   AF-A0A4Q7PZN2-F1
#
_cell.length_a   1.000
_cell.length_b   1.000
_cell.length_c   1.000
_cell.angle_alpha   90.00
_cell.angle_beta   90.00
_cell.angle_gamma   90.00
#
_symmetry.space_group_name_H-M   'P 1'
#
loop_
_entity.id
_entity.type
_entity.pdbx_description
1 polymer ?
#
loop_
_entity_poly.entity_id
_entity_poly.type
_entity_poly.pdbx_seq_one_letter_code
_entity_poly.pdbx_strand_id
1 'polypeptide(L)'
;MPVLKLTALATALTALLAAVGVVPVAATPSAATALPTLTPVTSSAGFVHPGLAVSASSLELARTQTRAGVEPWASYYAAMSATTYASRTFSSKNQGTVVDRPASNAFNSQGIQARFIDDAFRAYTQSILYFITGDPVYRENSLKLIRIWAHMDPAGYVYYPDAHIHSGAPLMRMLAAAEIVRYSTVTAPAADGYDLGWNDTDTADLTGSLIVPLTQTFLYRNRNFMNQHSYSLIGAIAGYVFTDNLPRYREAVEWFSVNSTNPDDDTNGALSKVMPVIAKNDPRNPYDKTFVQLQEMGRDQAHAWDDVTMLTQLARVIDIQGTKLDPVRGTVSTRRDAVSVYAFGGDRLLRGSEQFFAFMMGKTIPWIDTTQRGGVLSQAYRGRIFDPTNELYTIYKQRLGSDITKIAPSITELATTQDAGAQFYWGTAPYNFWNSNPDFNPDSWLSFPASVAGSAPPVQRDALVQAETRTTPLTPGTSVGSGFVRMRARSAGTTIAVRTLLYDNRNGYSPVGVLIRTNGSATLQIRKQQGLAPYYTLTLPNTHGAWRYVTYDMDTSKLRGSAGGESLAYYTIVGSPEVAVDIDAINLQAKTQLTPPQFAQGSDVRLLAIAGEPLSTKLSAADAVSYSSGANFPAGASLDQGTGVLTWTPTASQVGDHNTFVVASDPVTDAVLRVRLSVSATRQDAVTAALVGYDAGTTYVRGTRSAVDTAKAAAEADLASADPATFAADLVALQAAVGRLEKLTPTMPDDGSFDYWGRATSASLSQVALGNMLDGDFNTFSGDLTAPAIIDVGAGFRVAADAFGLQARYNFGNRTQGANVYGSNDGRAWILLTSRETTDTSEQGFALERIPVRDDALGHSFRFLKIRVDHPGVPTDPAYPGLSSFSEFHIYGQRLEMSTAINSVSIASDGSDPKRAQNGDTVTLTMTATEPLSQVKASIEGLEAQVTSQDGLHWTATVKLPDDVGYGRPLRFTVDYTTVSGQAGATIIDTTDDTALELWNTRVRTVEVQQGWVVASSPAFPGVGTPEANGWRMFDGDLNTFTDTTSGNGWVTVTPPAGTNLTFDAVRVRPRSNFPARANGDLVQGSSDGGTSWTTLTTINGITDGNQWYAFPLATQASYPMIRIADSHGGFTNLAEVQFLDS
;
A
#
# COMPACT_ATOMS: atom_id res chain seq x y z
N MET A 1 44.57 20.92 -37.74
CA MET A 1 43.66 21.81 -38.48
C MET A 1 42.47 20.97 -38.98
N PRO A 2 41.24 21.50 -39.07
CA PRO A 2 40.67 22.47 -38.12
C PRO A 2 39.12 22.35 -37.92
N VAL A 3 38.63 23.12 -36.95
CA VAL A 3 37.30 23.75 -36.79
C VAL A 3 36.01 22.93 -36.61
N LEU A 4 35.38 23.11 -35.44
CA LEU A 4 34.01 23.58 -35.15
C LEU A 4 33.34 22.75 -34.05
N LYS A 5 33.21 23.36 -32.86
CA LYS A 5 31.98 23.45 -32.03
C LYS A 5 32.34 23.94 -30.62
N LEU A 6 32.63 25.24 -30.54
CA LEU A 6 32.69 26.02 -29.30
C LEU A 6 31.52 26.99 -29.32
N THR A 7 30.30 26.51 -29.01
CA THR A 7 29.13 27.38 -28.74
C THR A 7 27.96 26.68 -28.02
N ALA A 8 28.09 25.45 -27.52
CA ALA A 8 26.97 24.74 -26.85
C ALA A 8 27.10 24.64 -25.32
N LEU A 9 28.17 25.16 -24.70
CA LEU A 9 28.43 24.99 -23.27
C LEU A 9 28.09 26.20 -22.37
N ALA A 10 27.57 27.30 -22.93
CA ALA A 10 27.23 28.50 -22.17
C ALA A 10 25.72 28.70 -21.92
N THR A 11 24.86 27.86 -22.51
CA THR A 11 23.39 27.90 -22.34
C THR A 11 22.82 26.77 -21.48
N ALA A 12 23.64 25.79 -21.10
CA ALA A 12 23.22 24.71 -20.20
C ALA A 12 23.46 25.02 -18.70
N LEU A 13 24.28 26.03 -18.38
CA LEU A 13 24.64 26.38 -17.00
C LEU A 13 23.75 27.50 -16.39
N THR A 14 22.96 28.20 -17.22
CA THR A 14 21.98 29.20 -16.77
C THR A 14 20.56 28.65 -16.64
N ALA A 15 20.27 27.46 -17.18
CA ALA A 15 18.99 26.77 -16.98
C ALA A 15 18.93 25.92 -15.70
N LEU A 16 20.08 25.58 -15.10
CA LEU A 16 20.15 24.77 -13.87
C LEU A 16 20.19 25.61 -12.56
N LEU A 17 20.30 26.94 -12.66
CA LEU A 17 20.28 27.86 -11.51
C LEU A 17 18.93 28.60 -11.34
N ALA A 18 17.93 28.30 -12.16
CA ALA A 18 16.58 28.88 -12.09
C ALA A 18 15.51 27.91 -11.54
N ALA A 19 15.91 26.72 -11.08
CA ALA A 19 15.05 25.80 -10.32
C ALA A 19 15.18 26.00 -8.80
N VAL A 20 15.69 27.16 -8.35
CA VAL A 20 15.33 27.66 -7.03
C VAL A 20 13.86 28.04 -7.15
N GLY A 21 12.98 27.25 -6.52
CA GLY A 21 11.55 27.52 -6.45
C GLY A 21 11.29 28.91 -5.88
N VAL A 22 11.31 29.93 -6.73
CA VAL A 22 10.56 31.15 -6.48
C VAL A 22 9.13 30.71 -6.68
N VAL A 23 8.45 30.41 -5.57
CA VAL A 23 6.99 30.28 -5.54
C VAL A 23 6.47 31.50 -6.32
N PRO A 24 5.74 31.33 -7.43
CA PRO A 24 5.13 32.47 -8.07
C PRO A 24 4.27 33.11 -7.00
N VAL A 25 4.63 34.31 -6.56
CA VAL A 25 3.78 35.09 -5.67
C VAL A 25 2.48 35.23 -6.44
N ALA A 26 1.44 34.51 -6.00
CA ALA A 26 0.12 34.68 -6.56
C ALA A 26 -0.17 36.17 -6.48
N ALA A 27 -0.41 36.80 -7.64
CA ALA A 27 -0.66 38.22 -7.68
C ALA A 27 -1.80 38.52 -6.69
N THR A 28 -1.53 39.36 -5.69
CA THR A 28 -2.55 39.85 -4.78
C THR A 28 -3.74 40.30 -5.62
N PRO A 29 -4.95 39.76 -5.38
CA PRO A 29 -6.08 40.02 -6.26
C PRO A 29 -6.30 41.53 -6.38
N SER A 30 -6.42 42.01 -7.62
CA SER A 30 -6.47 43.44 -7.95
C SER A 30 -7.50 44.18 -7.10
N ALA A 31 -7.16 45.40 -6.65
CA ALA A 31 -8.06 46.28 -5.91
C ALA A 31 -9.18 46.89 -6.78
N ALA A 32 -9.15 46.67 -8.11
CA ALA A 32 -10.04 47.34 -9.06
C ALA A 32 -11.40 46.65 -9.29
N THR A 33 -11.62 45.41 -8.81
CA THR A 33 -12.90 44.70 -8.95
C THR A 33 -13.85 44.99 -7.79
N ALA A 34 -15.13 45.20 -8.11
CA ALA A 34 -16.18 45.32 -7.07
C ALA A 34 -16.27 44.01 -6.28
N LEU A 35 -16.28 44.10 -4.95
CA LEU A 35 -16.34 42.94 -4.08
C LEU A 35 -17.80 42.58 -3.71
N PRO A 36 -18.13 41.29 -3.60
CA PRO A 36 -19.46 40.88 -3.17
C PRO A 36 -19.68 41.25 -1.71
N THR A 37 -20.88 41.69 -1.35
CA THR A 37 -21.29 41.89 0.05
C THR A 37 -22.00 40.64 0.53
N LEU A 38 -21.60 40.09 1.68
CA LEU A 38 -22.33 39.01 2.34
C LEU A 38 -23.49 39.58 3.16
N THR A 39 -24.63 38.90 3.12
CA THR A 39 -25.82 39.22 3.94
C THR A 39 -26.10 38.07 4.89
N PRO A 40 -25.57 38.09 6.12
CA PRO A 40 -25.85 37.06 7.11
C PRO A 40 -27.33 37.09 7.53
N VAL A 41 -27.95 35.93 7.64
CA VAL A 41 -29.35 35.77 8.04
C VAL A 41 -29.46 34.69 9.11
N THR A 42 -30.33 34.90 10.09
CA THR A 42 -30.80 33.83 10.98
C THR A 42 -32.20 33.41 10.53
N SER A 43 -32.37 32.14 10.19
CA SER A 43 -33.66 31.62 9.75
C SER A 43 -34.67 31.57 10.90
N SER A 44 -35.95 31.34 10.57
CA SER A 44 -36.98 31.13 11.60
C SER A 44 -36.74 29.89 12.45
N ALA A 45 -35.96 28.92 11.96
CA ALA A 45 -35.54 27.75 12.71
C ALA A 45 -34.37 28.05 13.67
N GLY A 46 -33.76 29.23 13.55
CA GLY A 46 -32.65 29.69 14.39
C GLY A 46 -31.26 29.38 13.82
N PHE A 47 -31.17 28.89 12.58
CA PHE A 47 -29.88 28.62 11.93
C PHE A 47 -29.29 29.89 11.35
N VAL A 48 -27.97 30.04 11.45
CA VAL A 48 -27.23 31.16 10.88
C VAL A 48 -26.68 30.77 9.50
N HIS A 49 -26.86 31.67 8.53
CA HIS A 49 -26.45 31.50 7.15
C HIS A 49 -25.70 32.74 6.63
N PRO A 50 -24.58 32.60 5.92
CA PRO A 50 -23.78 31.37 5.78
C PRO A 50 -23.23 30.88 7.13
N GLY A 51 -23.23 29.58 7.35
CA GLY A 51 -22.81 28.96 8.60
C GLY A 51 -22.55 27.44 8.55
N LEU A 52 -22.45 26.85 7.36
CA LEU A 52 -22.25 25.40 7.18
C LEU A 52 -20.80 24.91 7.31
N ALA A 53 -19.85 25.64 6.74
CA ALA A 53 -18.43 25.26 6.77
C ALA A 53 -17.59 26.28 7.53
N VAL A 54 -17.90 27.55 7.32
CA VAL A 54 -17.23 28.73 7.86
C VAL A 54 -18.30 29.77 8.24
N SER A 55 -18.09 30.50 9.34
CA SER A 55 -18.99 31.60 9.70
C SER A 55 -18.83 32.78 8.74
N ALA A 56 -19.89 33.56 8.51
CA ALA A 56 -19.80 34.79 7.70
C ALA A 56 -18.68 35.74 8.18
N SER A 57 -18.51 35.88 9.51
CA SER A 57 -17.47 36.73 10.09
C SER A 57 -16.04 36.22 9.84
N SER A 58 -15.84 34.90 9.91
CA SER A 58 -14.55 34.27 9.62
C SER A 58 -14.21 34.37 8.14
N LEU A 59 -15.20 34.18 7.26
CA LEU A 59 -15.03 34.31 5.82
C LEU A 59 -14.67 35.75 5.43
N GLU A 60 -15.32 36.76 6.01
CA GLU A 60 -14.97 38.18 5.85
C GLU A 60 -13.55 38.51 6.34
N LEU A 61 -13.16 37.97 7.50
CA LEU A 61 -11.80 38.09 8.02
C LEU A 61 -10.79 37.47 7.05
N ALA A 62 -11.02 36.24 6.59
CA ALA A 62 -10.14 35.55 5.66
C ALA A 62 -9.97 36.32 4.35
N ARG A 63 -11.06 36.87 3.79
CA ARG A 63 -10.99 37.77 2.63
C ARG A 63 -10.14 39.00 2.90
N THR A 64 -10.39 39.68 4.02
CA THR A 64 -9.67 40.91 4.40
C THR A 64 -8.18 40.64 4.51
N GLN A 65 -7.78 39.58 5.24
CA GLN A 65 -6.38 39.23 5.45
C GLN A 65 -5.70 38.75 4.16
N THR A 66 -6.39 37.93 3.35
CA THR A 66 -5.89 37.47 2.05
C THR A 66 -5.59 38.65 1.12
N ARG A 67 -6.54 39.58 0.99
CA ARG A 67 -6.38 40.76 0.11
C ARG A 67 -5.32 41.73 0.62
N ALA A 68 -5.10 41.77 1.93
CA ALA A 68 -4.02 42.54 2.55
C ALA A 68 -2.65 41.83 2.48
N GLY A 69 -2.57 40.60 1.96
CA GLY A 69 -1.33 39.83 1.90
C GLY A 69 -0.83 39.40 3.28
N VAL A 70 -1.73 39.22 4.25
CA VAL A 70 -1.37 38.88 5.63
C VAL A 70 -1.28 37.37 5.80
N GLU A 71 -0.16 36.91 6.36
CA GLU A 71 0.06 35.52 6.72
C GLU A 71 -0.76 35.11 7.96
N PRO A 72 -1.21 33.85 8.07
CA PRO A 72 -1.01 32.76 7.10
C PRO A 72 -1.99 32.72 5.92
N TRP A 73 -3.05 33.54 5.90
CA TRP A 73 -4.08 33.49 4.85
C TRP A 73 -3.52 33.64 3.44
N ALA A 74 -2.53 34.53 3.26
CA ALA A 74 -1.89 34.74 1.96
C ALA A 74 -1.29 33.45 1.39
N SER A 75 -0.51 32.70 2.18
CA SER A 75 0.09 31.43 1.75
C SER A 75 -0.94 30.35 1.43
N TYR A 76 -1.97 30.19 2.27
CA TYR A 76 -3.02 29.19 2.05
C TYR A 76 -3.86 29.53 0.80
N TYR A 77 -4.20 30.80 0.60
CA TYR A 77 -4.87 31.26 -0.62
C TYR A 77 -4.04 31.02 -1.87
N ALA A 78 -2.72 31.33 -1.83
CA ALA A 78 -1.82 31.12 -2.96
C ALA A 78 -1.74 29.61 -3.32
N ALA A 79 -1.59 28.74 -2.32
CA ALA A 79 -1.57 27.30 -2.53
C ALA A 79 -2.89 26.76 -3.10
N MET A 80 -4.05 27.20 -2.59
CA MET A 80 -5.37 26.86 -3.15
C MET A 80 -5.49 27.31 -4.61
N SER A 81 -5.09 28.55 -4.90
CA SER A 81 -5.21 29.18 -6.22
C SER A 81 -4.30 28.54 -7.28
N ALA A 82 -3.25 27.83 -6.86
CA ALA A 82 -2.36 27.09 -7.76
C ALA A 82 -2.94 25.74 -8.23
N THR A 83 -4.07 25.30 -7.66
CA THR A 83 -4.70 24.02 -8.02
C THR A 83 -5.56 24.13 -9.28
N THR A 84 -5.82 23.00 -9.95
CA THR A 84 -6.73 22.96 -11.10
C THR A 84 -8.19 23.29 -10.74
N TYR A 85 -8.54 23.25 -9.45
CA TYR A 85 -9.85 23.64 -8.92
C TYR A 85 -10.06 25.17 -8.96
N ALA A 86 -9.00 25.95 -9.00
CA ALA A 86 -9.04 27.40 -9.16
C ALA A 86 -9.08 27.86 -10.64
N SER A 87 -9.02 26.91 -11.58
CA SER A 87 -9.10 27.23 -13.02
C SER A 87 -10.40 27.97 -13.34
N ARG A 88 -10.30 29.01 -14.16
CA ARG A 88 -11.47 29.74 -14.70
C ARG A 88 -12.21 28.92 -15.76
N THR A 89 -11.57 27.90 -16.32
CA THR A 89 -12.12 27.05 -17.39
C THR A 89 -12.03 25.58 -16.99
N PHE A 90 -13.16 24.88 -17.03
CA PHE A 90 -13.28 23.44 -16.81
C PHE A 90 -14.65 22.97 -17.35
N SER A 91 -14.91 21.66 -17.23
CA SER A 91 -16.26 21.10 -17.40
C SER A 91 -16.60 20.26 -16.19
N SER A 92 -17.85 20.34 -15.72
CA SER A 92 -18.37 19.46 -14.67
C SER A 92 -18.14 18.00 -15.05
N LYS A 93 -17.80 17.17 -14.07
CA LYS A 93 -17.67 15.71 -14.26
C LYS A 93 -19.00 15.04 -14.56
N ASN A 94 -20.12 15.72 -14.31
CA ASN A 94 -21.46 15.28 -14.66
C ASN A 94 -22.14 16.22 -15.68
N GLN A 95 -21.39 16.96 -16.49
CA GLN A 95 -21.97 17.89 -17.48
C GLN A 95 -22.79 17.17 -18.55
N GLY A 96 -24.09 17.45 -18.63
CA GLY A 96 -24.97 17.00 -19.72
C GLY A 96 -24.91 17.91 -20.95
N THR A 97 -25.62 17.53 -22.01
CA THR A 97 -25.71 18.28 -23.27
C THR A 97 -26.59 19.53 -23.18
N VAL A 98 -27.48 19.59 -22.18
CA VAL A 98 -28.32 20.74 -21.88
C VAL A 98 -27.69 21.53 -20.74
N VAL A 99 -27.70 22.86 -20.84
CA VAL A 99 -27.19 23.77 -19.80
C VAL A 99 -27.84 23.42 -18.46
N ASP A 100 -27.03 23.39 -17.40
CA ASP A 100 -27.44 23.07 -16.03
C ASP A 100 -28.09 21.69 -15.84
N ARG A 101 -27.98 20.78 -16.82
CA ARG A 101 -28.51 19.41 -16.70
C ARG A 101 -27.38 18.39 -16.58
N PRO A 102 -27.57 17.34 -15.76
CA PRO A 102 -26.56 16.32 -15.59
C PRO A 102 -26.50 15.36 -16.79
N ALA A 103 -25.33 14.79 -17.05
CA ALA A 103 -25.16 13.69 -17.99
C ALA A 103 -25.77 12.39 -17.45
N SER A 104 -25.68 12.18 -16.13
CA SER A 104 -26.37 11.12 -15.41
C SER A 104 -27.12 11.71 -14.25
N ASN A 105 -28.44 11.51 -14.22
CA ASN A 105 -29.33 12.01 -13.19
C ASN A 105 -29.59 11.00 -12.06
N ALA A 106 -29.00 9.80 -12.09
CA ALA A 106 -29.12 8.80 -11.03
C ALA A 106 -27.86 8.78 -10.15
N PHE A 107 -28.04 8.65 -8.83
CA PHE A 107 -26.93 8.50 -7.87
C PHE A 107 -26.97 7.09 -7.28
N ASN A 108 -26.32 6.14 -7.95
CA ASN A 108 -26.43 4.71 -7.65
C ASN A 108 -25.12 3.91 -7.78
N SER A 109 -23.97 4.59 -7.87
CA SER A 109 -22.67 3.93 -8.02
C SER A 109 -21.49 4.78 -7.54
N GLN A 110 -20.36 4.12 -7.24
CA GLN A 110 -19.08 4.77 -6.95
C GLN A 110 -18.59 5.65 -8.11
N GLY A 111 -18.94 5.32 -9.36
CA GLY A 111 -18.63 6.15 -10.53
C GLY A 111 -19.29 7.53 -10.50
N ILE A 112 -20.56 7.61 -10.06
CA ILE A 112 -21.26 8.90 -9.87
C ILE A 112 -20.76 9.62 -8.62
N GLN A 113 -20.46 8.88 -7.56
CA GLN A 113 -19.85 9.41 -6.34
C GLN A 113 -18.55 10.16 -6.63
N ALA A 114 -17.64 9.56 -7.41
CA ALA A 114 -16.37 10.18 -7.79
C ALA A 114 -16.56 11.51 -8.55
N ARG A 115 -17.60 11.60 -9.40
CA ARG A 115 -17.96 12.85 -10.09
C ARG A 115 -18.45 13.90 -9.10
N PHE A 116 -19.29 13.50 -8.15
CA PHE A 116 -19.83 14.40 -7.12
C PHE A 116 -18.74 14.95 -6.21
N ILE A 117 -17.77 14.12 -5.78
CA ILE A 117 -16.62 14.52 -4.97
C ILE A 117 -15.84 15.66 -5.65
N ASP A 118 -15.45 15.48 -6.92
CA ASP A 118 -14.65 16.46 -7.67
C ASP A 118 -15.44 17.76 -7.93
N ASP A 119 -16.69 17.64 -8.35
CA ASP A 119 -17.55 18.79 -8.67
C ASP A 119 -17.92 19.60 -7.42
N ALA A 120 -18.23 18.95 -6.30
CA ALA A 120 -18.54 19.65 -5.06
C ALA A 120 -17.33 20.39 -4.50
N PHE A 121 -16.14 19.78 -4.53
CA PHE A 121 -14.90 20.45 -4.13
C PHE A 121 -14.56 21.65 -5.04
N ARG A 122 -14.78 21.50 -6.35
CA ARG A 122 -14.62 22.59 -7.31
C ARG A 122 -15.63 23.72 -7.09
N ALA A 123 -16.91 23.40 -6.88
CA ALA A 123 -17.95 24.40 -6.60
C ALA A 123 -17.58 25.22 -5.36
N TYR A 124 -17.13 24.56 -4.30
CA TYR A 124 -16.70 25.23 -3.09
C TYR A 124 -15.48 26.12 -3.32
N THR A 125 -14.45 25.62 -4.00
CA THR A 125 -13.26 26.40 -4.38
C THR A 125 -13.62 27.66 -5.18
N GLN A 126 -14.49 27.52 -6.19
CA GLN A 126 -14.93 28.61 -7.05
C GLN A 126 -15.76 29.64 -6.25
N SER A 127 -16.63 29.20 -5.35
CA SER A 127 -17.38 30.12 -4.48
C SER A 127 -16.48 30.95 -3.54
N ILE A 128 -15.42 30.35 -2.99
CA ILE A 128 -14.42 31.05 -2.16
C ILE A 128 -13.66 32.08 -3.01
N LEU A 129 -13.20 31.69 -4.21
CA LEU A 129 -12.50 32.59 -5.13
C LEU A 129 -13.39 33.75 -5.56
N TYR A 130 -14.66 33.50 -5.84
CA TYR A 130 -15.63 34.56 -6.11
C TYR A 130 -15.70 35.56 -4.96
N PHE A 131 -15.87 35.06 -3.73
CA PHE A 131 -16.01 35.91 -2.57
C PHE A 131 -14.77 36.79 -2.31
N ILE A 132 -13.57 36.23 -2.50
CA ILE A 132 -12.29 36.92 -2.28
C ILE A 132 -11.97 37.93 -3.40
N THR A 133 -12.24 37.57 -4.66
CA THR A 133 -11.78 38.34 -5.84
C THR A 133 -12.84 39.26 -6.42
N GLY A 134 -14.12 38.90 -6.30
CA GLY A 134 -15.24 39.54 -6.98
C GLY A 134 -15.37 39.23 -8.47
N ASP A 135 -14.54 38.35 -9.05
CA ASP A 135 -14.62 37.98 -10.48
C ASP A 135 -15.88 37.10 -10.74
N PRO A 136 -16.83 37.57 -11.56
CA PRO A 136 -18.10 36.88 -11.80
C PRO A 136 -17.94 35.48 -12.42
N VAL A 137 -16.83 35.19 -13.11
CA VAL A 137 -16.58 33.86 -13.70
C VAL A 137 -16.54 32.77 -12.64
N TYR A 138 -15.98 33.05 -11.46
CA TYR A 138 -15.94 32.09 -10.36
C TYR A 138 -17.35 31.80 -9.81
N ARG A 139 -18.22 32.82 -9.75
CA ARG A 139 -19.63 32.64 -9.36
C ARG A 139 -20.38 31.82 -10.39
N GLU A 140 -20.22 32.15 -11.66
CA GLU A 140 -20.82 31.43 -12.80
C GLU A 140 -20.47 29.94 -12.75
N ASN A 141 -19.19 29.64 -12.61
CA ASN A 141 -18.67 28.27 -12.48
C ASN A 141 -19.26 27.53 -11.28
N SER A 142 -19.36 28.19 -10.13
CA SER A 142 -19.99 27.60 -8.94
C SER A 142 -21.47 27.31 -9.16
N LEU A 143 -22.22 28.24 -9.77
CA LEU A 143 -23.65 28.08 -10.05
C LEU A 143 -23.91 26.97 -11.06
N LYS A 144 -23.13 26.87 -12.14
CA LYS A 144 -23.24 25.80 -13.13
C LYS A 144 -23.10 24.42 -12.46
N LEU A 145 -22.11 24.26 -11.58
CA LEU A 145 -21.93 23.02 -10.83
C LEU A 145 -23.13 22.74 -9.90
N ILE A 146 -23.55 23.72 -9.10
CA ILE A 146 -24.68 23.57 -8.17
C ILE A 146 -25.96 23.18 -8.94
N ARG A 147 -26.28 23.89 -10.02
CA ARG A 147 -27.51 23.67 -10.80
C ARG A 147 -27.52 22.34 -11.55
N ILE A 148 -26.37 21.85 -12.03
CA ILE A 148 -26.26 20.49 -12.59
C ILE A 148 -26.70 19.45 -11.57
N TRP A 149 -26.19 19.52 -10.35
CA TRP A 149 -26.52 18.58 -9.28
C TRP A 149 -27.89 18.83 -8.64
N ALA A 150 -28.45 20.05 -8.76
CA ALA A 150 -29.82 20.37 -8.38
C ALA A 150 -30.89 19.77 -9.32
N HIS A 151 -30.47 19.16 -10.43
CA HIS A 151 -31.36 18.51 -11.41
C HIS A 151 -31.18 16.98 -11.49
N MET A 152 -30.64 16.36 -10.43
CA MET A 152 -30.67 14.91 -10.28
C MET A 152 -32.11 14.40 -10.13
N ASP A 153 -32.35 13.12 -10.45
CA ASP A 153 -33.63 12.46 -10.23
C ASP A 153 -33.73 12.01 -8.76
N PRO A 154 -34.70 12.53 -7.97
CA PRO A 154 -34.91 12.10 -6.59
C PRO A 154 -35.13 10.59 -6.43
N ALA A 155 -35.71 9.92 -7.43
CA ALA A 155 -35.93 8.47 -7.41
C ALA A 155 -34.68 7.67 -7.82
N GLY A 156 -33.65 8.33 -8.35
CA GLY A 156 -32.42 7.71 -8.84
C GLY A 156 -31.37 7.43 -7.75
N TYR A 157 -31.67 7.71 -6.48
CA TYR A 157 -30.76 7.46 -5.35
C TYR A 157 -30.90 6.02 -4.87
N VAL A 158 -29.88 5.21 -5.11
CA VAL A 158 -29.86 3.79 -4.71
C VAL A 158 -28.59 3.55 -3.91
N TYR A 159 -28.71 2.87 -2.76
CA TYR A 159 -27.57 2.56 -1.92
C TYR A 159 -26.58 1.63 -2.63
N TYR A 160 -25.29 1.94 -2.55
CA TYR A 160 -24.17 1.14 -3.06
C TYR A 160 -23.10 1.02 -1.96
N PRO A 161 -22.14 0.08 -2.06
CA PRO A 161 -21.04 -0.03 -1.09
C PRO A 161 -20.34 1.31 -0.88
N ASP A 162 -20.13 1.68 0.38
CA ASP A 162 -19.49 2.93 0.83
C ASP A 162 -20.22 4.24 0.51
N ALA A 163 -21.50 4.18 0.09
CA ALA A 163 -22.30 5.38 -0.21
C ALA A 163 -22.35 6.37 0.96
N HIS A 164 -22.41 5.88 2.21
CA HIS A 164 -22.49 6.67 3.43
C HIS A 164 -21.15 7.28 3.87
N ILE A 165 -20.03 6.77 3.36
CA ILE A 165 -18.67 7.21 3.68
C ILE A 165 -18.33 8.45 2.85
N HIS A 166 -18.40 8.34 1.51
CA HIS A 166 -17.87 9.41 0.64
C HIS A 166 -18.94 10.35 0.05
N SER A 167 -20.17 10.36 0.58
CA SER A 167 -21.21 11.31 0.13
C SER A 167 -21.41 12.49 1.10
N GLY A 168 -20.98 12.36 2.36
CA GLY A 168 -21.23 13.35 3.41
C GLY A 168 -20.41 14.63 3.26
N ALA A 169 -19.07 14.53 3.24
CA ALA A 169 -18.20 15.70 3.08
C ALA A 169 -18.43 16.43 1.74
N PRO A 170 -18.61 15.74 0.59
CA PRO A 170 -18.99 16.40 -0.66
C PRO A 170 -20.33 17.13 -0.60
N LEU A 171 -21.36 16.56 0.06
CA LEU A 171 -22.62 17.27 0.25
C LEU A 171 -22.39 18.56 1.05
N MET A 172 -21.64 18.51 2.15
CA MET A 172 -21.32 19.70 2.92
C MET A 172 -20.63 20.77 2.06
N ARG A 173 -19.63 20.41 1.23
CA ARG A 173 -18.95 21.34 0.30
C ARG A 173 -19.91 21.99 -0.68
N MET A 174 -20.78 21.20 -1.31
CA MET A 174 -21.76 21.70 -2.27
C MET A 174 -22.70 22.71 -1.61
N LEU A 175 -23.15 22.43 -0.39
CA LEU A 175 -24.05 23.33 0.36
C LEU A 175 -23.32 24.57 0.89
N ALA A 176 -22.06 24.45 1.31
CA ALA A 176 -21.24 25.60 1.68
C ALA A 176 -21.01 26.54 0.48
N ALA A 177 -20.80 25.98 -0.72
CA ALA A 177 -20.73 26.75 -1.96
C ALA A 177 -22.05 27.46 -2.26
N ALA A 178 -23.17 26.75 -2.13
CA ALA A 178 -24.51 27.29 -2.30
C ALA A 178 -24.80 28.44 -1.33
N GLU A 179 -24.42 28.33 -0.05
CA GLU A 179 -24.59 29.44 0.90
C GLU A 179 -23.77 30.68 0.53
N ILE A 180 -22.50 30.50 0.18
CA ILE A 180 -21.64 31.63 -0.22
C ILE A 180 -22.28 32.36 -1.41
N VAL A 181 -22.78 31.64 -2.41
CA VAL A 181 -23.42 32.23 -3.59
C VAL A 181 -24.79 32.84 -3.27
N ARG A 182 -25.63 32.16 -2.48
CA ARG A 182 -26.97 32.59 -2.10
C ARG A 182 -26.98 33.90 -1.31
N TYR A 183 -26.03 34.05 -0.38
CA TYR A 183 -26.00 35.20 0.53
C TYR A 183 -24.98 36.27 0.12
N SER A 184 -24.39 36.18 -1.07
CA SER A 184 -23.50 37.22 -1.63
C SER A 184 -24.13 37.96 -2.81
N THR A 185 -23.91 39.27 -2.88
CA THR A 185 -24.37 40.11 -3.99
C THR A 185 -23.63 39.80 -5.29
N VAL A 186 -24.33 39.78 -6.43
CA VAL A 186 -23.72 39.73 -7.78
C VAL A 186 -22.91 41.01 -8.04
N THR A 187 -21.66 40.88 -8.50
CA THR A 187 -20.72 42.00 -8.69
C THR A 187 -20.74 42.56 -10.11
N ALA A 188 -20.99 41.70 -11.10
CA ALA A 188 -21.13 42.03 -12.52
C ALA A 188 -21.92 40.90 -13.23
N PRO A 189 -22.58 41.16 -14.38
CA PRO A 189 -23.25 40.12 -15.17
C PRO A 189 -22.24 39.14 -15.79
N ALA A 190 -22.71 37.95 -16.16
CA ALA A 190 -21.91 36.98 -16.91
C ALA A 190 -21.61 37.49 -18.34
N ALA A 191 -20.47 37.08 -18.89
CA ALA A 191 -20.03 37.53 -20.21
C ALA A 191 -20.92 37.01 -21.35
N ASP A 192 -21.49 35.82 -21.19
CA ASP A 192 -22.39 35.15 -22.14
C ASP A 192 -23.88 35.37 -21.81
N GLY A 193 -24.19 36.15 -20.77
CA GLY A 193 -25.55 36.39 -20.29
C GLY A 193 -26.12 35.30 -19.39
N TYR A 194 -25.32 34.35 -18.92
CA TYR A 194 -25.74 33.37 -17.90
C TYR A 194 -26.26 34.05 -16.62
N ASP A 195 -27.34 33.52 -16.04
CA ASP A 195 -27.94 34.08 -14.83
C ASP A 195 -27.07 33.79 -13.60
N LEU A 196 -26.47 34.85 -13.04
CA LEU A 196 -25.67 34.80 -11.83
C LEU A 196 -26.48 35.02 -10.55
N GLY A 197 -27.78 35.32 -10.66
CA GLY A 197 -28.68 35.40 -9.51
C GLY A 197 -28.86 34.04 -8.84
N TRP A 198 -29.02 34.06 -7.51
CA TRP A 198 -29.60 32.92 -6.80
C TRP A 198 -31.11 33.16 -6.70
N ASN A 199 -31.93 32.17 -7.03
CA ASN A 199 -33.39 32.29 -6.97
C ASN A 199 -34.04 31.21 -6.09
N ASP A 200 -35.34 31.36 -5.80
CA ASP A 200 -36.07 30.42 -4.95
C ASP A 200 -36.15 29.02 -5.57
N THR A 201 -36.17 28.93 -6.91
CA THR A 201 -36.13 27.65 -7.64
C THR A 201 -34.81 26.93 -7.42
N ASP A 202 -33.66 27.62 -7.42
CA ASP A 202 -32.36 27.02 -7.09
C ASP A 202 -32.39 26.36 -5.69
N THR A 203 -33.07 27.00 -4.73
CA THR A 203 -33.24 26.46 -3.37
C THR A 203 -34.15 25.24 -3.35
N ALA A 204 -35.29 25.32 -4.05
CA ALA A 204 -36.27 24.23 -4.13
C ALA A 204 -35.69 22.99 -4.83
N ASP A 205 -35.03 23.19 -5.98
CA ASP A 205 -34.44 22.13 -6.79
C ASP A 205 -33.28 21.46 -6.04
N LEU A 206 -32.36 22.23 -5.45
CA LEU A 206 -31.26 21.65 -4.67
C LEU A 206 -31.78 20.85 -3.48
N THR A 207 -32.83 21.35 -2.81
CA THR A 207 -33.48 20.65 -1.69
C THR A 207 -34.12 19.33 -2.12
N GLY A 208 -34.96 19.38 -3.16
CA GLY A 208 -35.75 18.24 -3.62
C GLY A 208 -34.97 17.18 -4.40
N SER A 209 -33.96 17.60 -5.15
CA SER A 209 -33.21 16.74 -6.08
C SER A 209 -31.89 16.23 -5.53
N LEU A 210 -31.28 16.93 -4.56
CA LEU A 210 -29.99 16.54 -3.98
C LEU A 210 -30.06 16.31 -2.48
N ILE A 211 -30.45 17.32 -1.69
CA ILE A 211 -30.29 17.28 -0.23
C ILE A 211 -31.16 16.19 0.40
N VAL A 212 -32.47 16.22 0.14
CA VAL A 212 -33.40 15.29 0.78
C VAL A 212 -33.16 13.84 0.32
N PRO A 213 -33.05 13.53 -0.98
CA PRO A 213 -32.80 12.15 -1.42
C PRO A 213 -31.46 11.59 -0.91
N LEU A 214 -30.37 12.37 -0.97
CA LEU A 214 -29.05 11.93 -0.53
C LEU A 214 -29.04 11.67 0.98
N THR A 215 -29.57 12.60 1.78
CA THR A 215 -29.60 12.44 3.25
C THR A 215 -30.46 11.25 3.67
N GLN A 216 -31.63 11.05 3.06
CA GLN A 216 -32.52 9.93 3.40
C GLN A 216 -31.94 8.57 2.99
N THR A 217 -31.33 8.48 1.81
CA THR A 217 -30.86 7.21 1.27
C THR A 217 -29.50 6.82 1.84
N PHE A 218 -28.58 7.77 2.00
CA PHE A 218 -27.18 7.45 2.35
C PHE A 218 -26.79 7.86 3.78
N LEU A 219 -27.33 8.95 4.35
CA LEU A 219 -26.72 9.59 5.53
C LEU A 219 -27.54 9.45 6.83
N TYR A 220 -28.85 9.17 6.75
CA TYR A 220 -29.72 9.05 7.92
C TYR A 220 -29.62 7.66 8.56
N ARG A 221 -28.54 7.42 9.31
CA ARG A 221 -28.31 6.15 10.03
C ARG A 221 -27.34 6.38 11.19
N ASN A 222 -27.69 5.89 12.38
CA ASN A 222 -26.92 6.07 13.62
C ASN A 222 -26.13 4.84 14.08
N ARG A 223 -26.10 3.80 13.24
CA ARG A 223 -25.43 2.51 13.49
C ARG A 223 -24.24 2.26 12.57
N ASN A 224 -23.75 3.30 11.90
CA ASN A 224 -22.56 3.19 11.06
C ASN A 224 -21.34 3.02 11.96
N PHE A 225 -20.41 2.17 11.53
CA PHE A 225 -19.25 1.78 12.33
C PHE A 225 -18.30 2.97 12.55
N MET A 226 -18.11 3.37 13.80
CA MET A 226 -17.10 4.34 14.26
C MET A 226 -16.97 5.56 13.32
N ASN A 227 -15.82 5.81 12.69
CA ASN A 227 -15.60 7.00 11.86
C ASN A 227 -16.61 7.13 10.69
N GLN A 228 -17.17 6.02 10.21
CA GLN A 228 -18.21 6.00 9.17
C GLN A 228 -19.49 6.71 9.60
N HIS A 229 -19.78 6.74 10.90
CA HIS A 229 -20.85 7.54 11.48
C HIS A 229 -20.60 9.04 11.30
N SER A 230 -19.38 9.48 11.60
CA SER A 230 -18.98 10.89 11.51
C SER A 230 -19.04 11.40 10.07
N TYR A 231 -18.64 10.59 9.08
CA TYR A 231 -18.77 10.93 7.66
C TYR A 231 -20.22 11.13 7.22
N SER A 232 -21.12 10.26 7.69
CA SER A 232 -22.55 10.42 7.37
C SER A 232 -23.13 11.67 8.03
N LEU A 233 -22.77 11.92 9.29
CA LEU A 233 -23.29 13.03 10.09
C LEU A 233 -22.94 14.41 9.52
N ILE A 234 -21.73 14.63 9.00
CA ILE A 234 -21.33 15.96 8.53
C ILE A 234 -22.21 16.42 7.35
N GLY A 235 -22.52 15.53 6.41
CA GLY A 235 -23.43 15.81 5.31
C GLY A 235 -24.89 15.95 5.76
N ALA A 236 -25.33 15.11 6.71
CA ALA A 236 -26.68 15.18 7.26
C ALA A 236 -26.94 16.51 7.99
N ILE A 237 -26.03 16.91 8.89
CA ILE A 237 -26.10 18.19 9.61
C ILE A 237 -26.10 19.35 8.61
N ALA A 238 -25.25 19.30 7.58
CA ALA A 238 -25.23 20.35 6.57
C ALA A 238 -26.56 20.45 5.80
N GLY A 239 -27.13 19.31 5.40
CA GLY A 239 -28.45 19.27 4.78
C GLY A 239 -29.56 19.82 5.68
N TYR A 240 -29.54 19.47 6.97
CA TYR A 240 -30.56 19.91 7.93
C TYR A 240 -30.48 21.40 8.25
N VAL A 241 -29.27 21.97 8.35
CA VAL A 241 -29.09 23.41 8.49
C VAL A 241 -29.57 24.12 7.23
N PHE A 242 -29.14 23.72 6.03
CA PHE A 242 -29.54 24.37 4.77
C PHE A 242 -31.06 24.37 4.54
N THR A 243 -31.74 23.31 4.97
CA THR A 243 -33.19 23.11 4.80
C THR A 243 -34.03 23.52 6.01
N ASP A 244 -33.44 24.19 7.01
CA ASP A 244 -34.12 24.60 8.24
C ASP A 244 -34.79 23.45 9.04
N ASN A 245 -34.26 22.23 8.92
CA ASN A 245 -34.81 21.04 9.56
C ASN A 245 -34.31 20.87 11.02
N LEU A 246 -34.83 21.72 11.91
CA LEU A 246 -34.45 21.75 13.33
C LEU A 246 -34.62 20.40 14.08
N PRO A 247 -35.70 19.62 13.89
CA PRO A 247 -35.84 18.32 14.56
C PRO A 247 -34.72 17.34 14.21
N ARG A 248 -34.40 17.20 12.92
CA ARG A 248 -33.32 16.32 12.45
C ARG A 248 -31.95 16.80 12.86
N TYR A 249 -31.73 18.11 12.88
CA TYR A 249 -30.50 18.69 13.41
C TYR A 249 -30.28 18.33 14.89
N ARG A 250 -31.30 18.48 15.75
CA ARG A 250 -31.19 18.16 17.18
C ARG A 250 -30.88 16.68 17.43
N GLU A 251 -31.47 15.80 16.62
CA GLU A 251 -31.18 14.36 16.63
C GLU A 251 -29.73 14.09 16.20
N ALA A 252 -29.27 14.66 15.09
CA ALA A 252 -27.90 14.51 14.62
C ALA A 252 -26.84 15.06 15.60
N VAL A 253 -27.14 16.13 16.34
CA VAL A 253 -26.26 16.66 17.40
C VAL A 253 -26.17 15.71 18.61
N GLU A 254 -27.26 15.03 18.97
CA GLU A 254 -27.21 13.97 19.99
C GLU A 254 -26.40 12.78 19.46
N TRP A 255 -26.55 12.41 18.20
CA TRP A 255 -25.76 11.36 17.55
C TRP A 255 -24.26 11.70 17.46
N PHE A 256 -23.90 12.97 17.29
CA PHE A 256 -22.51 13.41 17.35
C PHE A 256 -21.89 13.19 18.74
N SER A 257 -22.66 13.45 19.80
CA SER A 257 -22.14 13.54 21.17
C SER A 257 -22.23 12.22 21.95
N VAL A 258 -23.41 11.60 21.99
CA VAL A 258 -23.69 10.39 22.79
C VAL A 258 -24.24 9.25 21.95
N ASN A 259 -25.14 9.53 21.00
CA ASN A 259 -25.85 8.52 20.20
C ASN A 259 -26.43 7.40 21.07
N SER A 260 -27.23 7.80 22.06
CA SER A 260 -27.73 6.91 23.12
C SER A 260 -28.69 5.82 22.62
N THR A 261 -29.18 5.93 21.38
CA THR A 261 -30.10 4.98 20.76
C THR A 261 -29.40 3.96 19.86
N ASN A 262 -28.08 4.00 19.71
CA ASN A 262 -27.35 2.93 19.03
C ASN A 262 -27.35 1.68 19.93
N PRO A 263 -27.79 0.51 19.43
CA PRO A 263 -27.85 -0.72 20.22
C PRO A 263 -26.49 -1.34 20.54
N ASP A 264 -25.42 -0.94 19.84
CA ASP A 264 -24.08 -1.53 19.95
C ASP A 264 -23.04 -0.45 20.28
N ASP A 265 -22.54 -0.49 21.52
CA ASP A 265 -21.54 0.45 22.02
C ASP A 265 -20.17 0.30 21.32
N ASP A 266 -19.84 -0.88 20.80
CA ASP A 266 -18.55 -1.16 20.16
C ASP A 266 -18.48 -0.62 18.72
N THR A 267 -19.63 -0.31 18.11
CA THR A 267 -19.70 0.27 16.76
C THR A 267 -20.02 1.76 16.76
N ASN A 268 -20.30 2.34 17.93
CA ASN A 268 -20.85 3.68 18.04
C ASN A 268 -19.80 4.78 17.82
N GLY A 269 -19.92 5.52 16.71
CA GLY A 269 -19.02 6.62 16.36
C GLY A 269 -19.26 7.96 17.06
N ALA A 270 -20.15 8.03 18.06
CA ALA A 270 -20.32 9.27 18.83
C ALA A 270 -19.05 9.64 19.62
N LEU A 271 -18.81 10.93 19.82
CA LEU A 271 -17.63 11.45 20.52
C LEU A 271 -17.42 10.79 21.90
N SER A 272 -18.48 10.56 22.67
CA SER A 272 -18.37 9.91 23.99
C SER A 272 -18.05 8.43 23.96
N LYS A 273 -18.24 7.76 22.81
CA LYS A 273 -18.13 6.32 22.63
C LYS A 273 -16.83 5.95 21.93
N VAL A 274 -16.48 6.68 20.88
CA VAL A 274 -15.21 6.53 20.17
C VAL A 274 -14.04 7.13 20.96
N MET A 275 -14.30 8.14 21.82
CA MET A 275 -13.31 8.67 22.78
C MET A 275 -13.73 8.48 24.24
N PRO A 276 -13.82 7.24 24.77
CA PRO A 276 -14.37 7.02 26.10
C PRO A 276 -13.39 7.41 27.20
N VAL A 277 -13.96 7.76 28.35
CA VAL A 277 -13.20 7.97 29.58
C VAL A 277 -13.00 6.62 30.25
N ILE A 278 -11.75 6.18 30.37
CA ILE A 278 -11.37 5.00 31.13
C ILE A 278 -11.07 5.43 32.56
N ALA A 279 -11.91 4.99 33.49
CA ALA A 279 -11.78 5.37 34.90
C ALA A 279 -10.58 4.67 35.54
N LYS A 280 -9.92 5.34 36.51
CA LYS A 280 -8.84 4.76 37.33
C LYS A 280 -9.23 3.43 37.98
N ASN A 281 -10.50 3.28 38.37
CA ASN A 281 -11.02 2.10 39.04
C ASN A 281 -11.67 1.07 38.10
N ASP A 282 -11.54 1.25 36.77
CA ASP A 282 -11.91 0.21 35.82
C ASP A 282 -10.98 -1.00 36.04
N PRO A 283 -11.50 -2.22 36.25
CA PRO A 283 -10.68 -3.40 36.52
C PRO A 283 -9.73 -3.74 35.36
N ARG A 284 -10.02 -3.26 34.15
CA ARG A 284 -9.19 -3.46 32.95
C ARG A 284 -8.07 -2.42 32.84
N ASN A 285 -8.06 -1.37 33.67
CA ASN A 285 -7.11 -0.26 33.60
C ASN A 285 -5.86 -0.50 34.48
N PRO A 286 -4.69 -0.82 33.91
CA PRO A 286 -3.46 -1.04 34.68
C PRO A 286 -2.67 0.24 34.99
N TYR A 287 -3.13 1.42 34.55
CA TYR A 287 -2.31 2.65 34.53
C TYR A 287 -2.45 3.55 35.76
N ASP A 288 -3.22 3.13 36.78
CA ASP A 288 -3.47 3.84 38.05
C ASP A 288 -3.96 5.30 37.89
N LYS A 289 -4.57 5.64 36.76
CA LYS A 289 -5.11 6.98 36.46
C LYS A 289 -6.29 6.91 35.51
N THR A 290 -7.15 7.92 35.57
CA THR A 290 -8.20 8.13 34.58
C THR A 290 -7.61 8.74 33.32
N PHE A 291 -8.00 8.26 32.14
CA PHE A 291 -7.58 8.81 30.85
C PHE A 291 -8.73 8.74 29.83
N VAL A 292 -8.58 9.46 28.72
CA VAL A 292 -9.45 9.33 27.54
C VAL A 292 -8.64 8.59 26.49
N GLN A 293 -9.18 7.55 25.87
CA GLN A 293 -8.54 6.89 24.72
C GLN A 293 -9.37 7.10 23.47
N LEU A 294 -8.81 6.84 22.29
CA LEU A 294 -9.53 6.77 21.02
C LEU A 294 -9.60 5.31 20.58
N GLN A 295 -10.80 4.81 20.30
CA GLN A 295 -11.04 3.38 20.07
C GLN A 295 -10.52 2.87 18.73
N GLU A 296 -10.69 3.64 17.65
CA GLU A 296 -10.19 3.26 16.32
C GLU A 296 -8.66 3.04 16.27
N MET A 297 -7.90 3.54 17.26
CA MET A 297 -6.47 3.26 17.37
C MET A 297 -6.18 1.75 17.54
N GLY A 298 -7.16 0.96 17.98
CA GLY A 298 -7.05 -0.51 18.01
C GLY A 298 -7.03 -1.13 16.61
N ARG A 299 -7.71 -0.52 15.64
CA ARG A 299 -7.73 -0.97 14.24
C ARG A 299 -6.48 -0.51 13.50
N ASP A 300 -6.35 0.80 13.33
CA ASP A 300 -5.19 1.44 12.71
C ASP A 300 -5.20 2.96 12.91
N GLN A 301 -4.04 3.60 12.68
CA GLN A 301 -3.92 5.03 12.92
C GLN A 301 -4.51 5.91 11.80
N ALA A 302 -4.91 5.35 10.66
CA ALA A 302 -5.58 6.10 9.60
C ALA A 302 -7.04 6.39 9.99
N HIS A 303 -7.77 5.38 10.44
CA HIS A 303 -9.16 5.56 10.86
C HIS A 303 -9.27 6.37 12.16
N ALA A 304 -8.31 6.20 13.08
CA ALA A 304 -8.20 7.05 14.25
C ALA A 304 -7.94 8.52 13.87
N TRP A 305 -7.14 8.76 12.83
CA TRP A 305 -6.92 10.12 12.32
C TRP A 305 -8.20 10.73 11.74
N ASP A 306 -8.97 9.92 11.00
CA ASP A 306 -10.25 10.33 10.44
C ASP A 306 -11.26 10.74 11.53
N ASP A 307 -11.34 9.99 12.63
CA ASP A 307 -12.17 10.34 13.78
C ASP A 307 -11.81 11.72 14.34
N VAL A 308 -10.51 11.97 14.58
CA VAL A 308 -10.03 13.26 15.09
C VAL A 308 -10.42 14.39 14.15
N THR A 309 -10.20 14.21 12.85
CA THR A 309 -10.44 15.24 11.83
C THR A 309 -11.94 15.51 11.68
N MET A 310 -12.76 14.47 11.56
CA MET A 310 -14.21 14.61 11.40
C MET A 310 -14.93 15.14 12.62
N LEU A 311 -14.58 14.67 13.83
CA LEU A 311 -15.17 15.20 15.05
C LEU A 311 -14.79 16.66 15.27
N THR A 312 -13.59 17.08 14.86
CA THR A 312 -13.18 18.49 14.89
C THR A 312 -14.02 19.36 13.95
N GLN A 313 -14.24 18.89 12.70
CA GLN A 313 -15.07 19.61 11.72
C GLN A 313 -16.54 19.65 12.12
N LEU A 314 -17.11 18.52 12.55
CA LEU A 314 -18.47 18.46 13.08
C LEU A 314 -18.66 19.42 14.25
N ALA A 315 -17.71 19.45 15.19
CA ALA A 315 -17.76 20.39 16.29
C ALA A 315 -17.76 21.84 15.81
N ARG A 316 -17.00 22.18 14.76
CA ARG A 316 -16.97 23.53 14.18
C ARG A 316 -18.31 23.90 13.57
N VAL A 317 -18.89 23.03 12.74
CA VAL A 317 -20.19 23.25 12.10
C VAL A 317 -21.30 23.46 13.13
N ILE A 318 -21.30 22.66 14.20
CA ILE A 318 -22.30 22.78 15.28
C ILE A 318 -22.06 24.07 16.10
N ASP A 319 -20.81 24.42 16.39
CA ASP A 319 -20.44 25.60 17.18
C ASP A 319 -20.73 26.92 16.44
N ILE A 320 -20.56 26.98 15.11
CA ILE A 320 -20.94 28.13 14.28
C ILE A 320 -22.42 28.49 14.45
N GLN A 321 -23.28 27.49 14.66
CA GLN A 321 -24.72 27.68 14.91
C GLN A 321 -25.03 28.16 16.34
N GLY A 322 -24.02 28.33 17.20
CA GLY A 322 -24.18 28.74 18.59
C GLY A 322 -24.78 27.65 19.50
N THR A 323 -24.78 26.39 19.03
CA THR A 323 -25.39 25.27 19.74
C THR A 323 -24.60 24.90 20.99
N LYS A 324 -25.32 24.75 22.11
CA LYS A 324 -24.79 24.24 23.38
C LYS A 324 -25.41 22.88 23.73
N LEU A 325 -24.66 22.09 24.48
CA LEU A 325 -25.03 20.70 24.81
C LEU A 325 -25.30 20.54 26.30
N ASP A 326 -26.26 19.69 26.66
CA ASP A 326 -26.34 19.11 28.01
C ASP A 326 -25.03 18.37 28.28
N PRO A 327 -24.31 18.66 29.39
CA PRO A 327 -22.97 18.15 29.63
C PRO A 327 -22.90 16.63 29.84
N VAL A 328 -24.05 15.97 30.04
CA VAL A 328 -24.15 14.52 30.23
C VAL A 328 -24.86 13.86 29.05
N ARG A 329 -26.04 14.36 28.68
CA ARG A 329 -26.87 13.75 27.63
C ARG A 329 -26.43 14.08 26.21
N GLY A 330 -25.64 15.14 26.02
CA GLY A 330 -25.21 15.56 24.68
C GLY A 330 -26.32 16.15 23.80
N THR A 331 -27.55 16.24 24.29
CA THR A 331 -28.65 16.88 23.57
C THR A 331 -28.50 18.40 23.54
N VAL A 332 -29.05 19.05 22.50
CA VAL A 332 -29.11 20.52 22.41
C VAL A 332 -29.82 21.09 23.64
N SER A 333 -29.19 22.07 24.30
CA SER A 333 -29.64 22.59 25.59
C SER A 333 -29.39 24.09 25.72
N THR A 334 -30.35 24.78 26.32
CA THR A 334 -30.25 26.20 26.72
C THR A 334 -30.10 26.37 28.24
N ARG A 335 -29.93 25.26 28.98
CA ARG A 335 -29.73 25.29 30.43
C ARG A 335 -28.49 26.09 30.80
N ARG A 336 -28.46 26.64 32.02
CA ARG A 336 -27.33 27.43 32.53
C ARG A 336 -26.01 26.64 32.56
N ASP A 337 -26.08 25.34 32.80
CA ASP A 337 -24.95 24.41 32.83
C ASP A 337 -24.62 23.80 31.45
N ALA A 338 -25.31 24.21 30.38
CA ALA A 338 -25.00 23.76 29.04
C ALA A 338 -23.61 24.25 28.59
N VAL A 339 -22.86 23.36 27.95
CA VAL A 339 -21.47 23.58 27.56
C VAL A 339 -21.34 23.75 26.04
N SER A 340 -20.26 24.37 25.58
CA SER A 340 -19.95 24.38 24.15
C SER A 340 -19.63 22.97 23.65
N VAL A 341 -19.73 22.76 22.34
CA VAL A 341 -19.43 21.47 21.71
C VAL A 341 -18.02 20.98 22.03
N TYR A 342 -17.03 21.88 21.99
CA TYR A 342 -15.63 21.60 22.36
C TYR A 342 -15.39 21.37 23.86
N ALA A 343 -16.30 21.82 24.75
CA ALA A 343 -16.18 21.61 26.19
C ALA A 343 -16.89 20.33 26.68
N PHE A 344 -17.68 19.69 25.80
CA PHE A 344 -18.44 18.49 26.13
C PHE A 344 -17.55 17.35 26.65
N GLY A 345 -18.02 16.67 27.69
CA GLY A 345 -17.29 15.57 28.31
C GLY A 345 -15.95 15.96 28.98
N GLY A 346 -15.72 17.26 29.25
CA GLY A 346 -14.49 17.75 29.88
C GLY A 346 -13.31 17.85 28.93
N ASP A 347 -13.52 18.48 27.76
CA ASP A 347 -12.54 18.59 26.65
C ASP A 347 -12.19 17.24 26.04
N ARG A 348 -13.20 16.37 25.92
CA ARG A 348 -13.01 14.98 25.52
C ARG A 348 -12.33 14.83 24.17
N LEU A 349 -12.75 15.63 23.18
CA LEU A 349 -12.14 15.65 21.86
C LEU A 349 -10.64 15.98 21.95
N LEU A 350 -10.25 17.06 22.67
CA LEU A 350 -8.84 17.41 22.86
C LEU A 350 -8.04 16.32 23.56
N ARG A 351 -8.59 15.71 24.62
CA ARG A 351 -7.90 14.70 25.43
C ARG A 351 -7.70 13.38 24.69
N GLY A 352 -8.71 12.94 23.91
CA GLY A 352 -8.61 11.76 23.07
C GLY A 352 -7.62 11.97 21.92
N SER A 353 -7.70 13.12 21.24
CA SER A 353 -6.74 13.50 20.21
C SER A 353 -5.31 13.61 20.74
N GLU A 354 -5.08 14.09 21.97
CA GLU A 354 -3.74 14.12 22.56
C GLU A 354 -3.13 12.71 22.67
N GLN A 355 -3.91 11.68 23.05
CA GLN A 355 -3.38 10.31 23.07
C GLN A 355 -2.99 9.84 21.67
N PHE A 356 -3.85 10.11 20.68
CA PHE A 356 -3.56 9.80 19.28
C PHE A 356 -2.24 10.45 18.82
N PHE A 357 -2.11 11.77 18.97
CA PHE A 357 -0.90 12.47 18.53
C PHE A 357 0.35 12.08 19.33
N ALA A 358 0.23 11.85 20.65
CA ALA A 358 1.35 11.33 21.45
C ALA A 358 1.85 9.98 20.92
N PHE A 359 0.92 9.06 20.63
CA PHE A 359 1.25 7.75 20.08
C PHE A 359 1.89 7.87 18.69
N MET A 360 1.32 8.70 17.82
CA MET A 360 1.84 8.96 16.47
C MET A 360 3.23 9.59 16.49
N MET A 361 3.56 10.38 17.52
CA MET A 361 4.90 10.91 17.74
C MET A 361 5.91 9.89 18.27
N GLY A 362 5.50 8.63 18.49
CA GLY A 362 6.36 7.55 19.00
C GLY A 362 6.37 7.42 20.52
N LYS A 363 5.56 8.19 21.26
CA LYS A 363 5.42 8.06 22.72
C LYS A 363 4.59 6.82 23.06
N THR A 364 4.79 6.27 24.24
CA THR A 364 3.87 5.27 24.82
C THR A 364 2.66 5.98 25.42
N ILE A 365 1.49 5.37 25.32
CA ILE A 365 0.24 5.92 25.84
C ILE A 365 -0.53 4.86 26.65
N PRO A 366 -1.35 5.26 27.64
CA PRO A 366 -2.36 4.37 28.18
C PRO A 366 -3.42 4.06 27.13
N TRP A 367 -3.67 2.77 26.90
CA TRP A 367 -4.75 2.26 26.07
C TRP A 367 -5.12 0.87 26.60
N ILE A 368 -6.41 0.54 26.61
CA ILE A 368 -6.92 -0.78 26.98
C ILE A 368 -7.92 -1.28 25.94
N ASP A 369 -8.03 -2.60 25.80
CA ASP A 369 -9.11 -3.20 25.02
C ASP A 369 -10.42 -3.12 25.80
N THR A 370 -11.34 -2.26 25.35
CA THR A 370 -12.67 -2.16 25.96
C THR A 370 -13.64 -3.23 25.47
N THR A 371 -13.36 -3.87 24.33
CA THR A 371 -14.19 -4.93 23.73
C THR A 371 -13.99 -6.28 24.42
N GLN A 372 -12.82 -6.48 25.05
CA GLN A 372 -12.38 -7.74 25.65
C GLN A 372 -12.25 -8.91 24.65
N ARG A 373 -12.04 -8.58 23.36
CA ARG A 373 -11.85 -9.55 22.27
C ARG A 373 -10.39 -9.70 21.84
N GLY A 374 -9.45 -9.30 22.71
CA GLY A 374 -8.01 -9.42 22.47
C GLY A 374 -7.43 -8.25 21.66
N GLY A 375 -8.09 -7.09 21.69
CA GLY A 375 -7.65 -5.89 20.99
C GLY A 375 -6.28 -5.39 21.48
N VAL A 376 -5.48 -4.93 20.53
CA VAL A 376 -4.17 -4.32 20.80
C VAL A 376 -4.07 -2.96 20.12
N LEU A 377 -3.17 -2.12 20.62
CA LEU A 377 -2.91 -0.83 20.02
C LEU A 377 -2.12 -1.00 18.71
N SER A 378 -2.80 -0.79 17.57
CA SER A 378 -2.26 -1.04 16.24
C SER A 378 -1.10 -0.11 15.88
N GLN A 379 -0.05 -0.67 15.28
CA GLN A 379 1.10 0.11 14.77
C GLN A 379 0.93 0.57 13.32
N ALA A 380 -0.13 0.12 12.64
CA ALA A 380 -0.38 0.46 11.25
C ALA A 380 -0.53 1.98 11.09
N TYR A 381 0.20 2.55 10.11
CA TYR A 381 0.29 4.00 9.86
C TYR A 381 0.88 4.85 11.02
N ARG A 382 1.51 4.26 12.04
CA ARG A 382 2.10 5.06 13.12
C ARG A 382 3.21 5.99 12.62
N GLY A 383 3.19 7.26 13.04
CA GLY A 383 4.13 8.30 12.60
C GLY A 383 3.74 9.03 11.32
N ARG A 384 2.62 8.62 10.72
CA ARG A 384 2.05 9.20 9.51
C ARG A 384 1.25 10.48 9.85
N ILE A 385 1.96 11.58 10.15
CA ILE A 385 1.36 12.87 10.59
C ILE A 385 1.59 13.95 9.54
N PHE A 386 0.50 14.52 9.01
CA PHE A 386 0.53 15.62 8.03
C PHE A 386 -0.66 16.54 8.30
N ASP A 387 -0.32 17.76 8.68
CA ASP A 387 -1.11 18.82 9.29
C ASP A 387 -2.65 18.73 9.34
N PRO A 388 -3.18 18.07 10.39
CA PRO A 388 -4.57 18.18 10.84
C PRO A 388 -4.64 18.86 12.22
N THR A 389 -3.50 19.17 12.85
CA THR A 389 -3.40 19.66 14.22
C THR A 389 -3.68 21.15 14.32
N ASN A 390 -3.48 21.91 13.24
CA ASN A 390 -3.60 23.36 13.28
C ASN A 390 -5.01 23.84 13.60
N GLU A 391 -6.05 23.17 13.08
CA GLU A 391 -7.43 23.54 13.42
C GLU A 391 -7.74 23.26 14.89
N LEU A 392 -7.55 22.02 15.33
CA LEU A 392 -7.85 21.59 16.69
C LEU A 392 -7.05 22.42 17.72
N TYR A 393 -5.75 22.59 17.50
CA TYR A 393 -4.91 23.41 18.36
C TYR A 393 -5.39 24.86 18.41
N THR A 394 -5.67 25.49 17.27
CA THR A 394 -6.05 26.91 17.19
C THR A 394 -7.36 27.18 17.92
N ILE A 395 -8.34 26.29 17.82
CA ILE A 395 -9.64 26.41 18.50
C ILE A 395 -9.46 26.30 20.01
N TYR A 396 -8.78 25.25 20.49
CA TYR A 396 -8.58 25.06 21.92
C TYR A 396 -7.59 26.07 22.52
N LYS A 397 -6.62 26.58 21.75
CA LYS A 397 -5.70 27.63 22.21
C LYS A 397 -6.44 28.92 22.52
N GLN A 398 -7.40 29.32 21.69
CA GLN A 398 -8.24 30.48 21.96
C GLN A 398 -9.09 30.30 23.22
N ARG A 399 -9.63 29.09 23.40
CA ARG A 399 -10.52 28.79 24.52
C ARG A 399 -9.78 28.61 25.86
N LEU A 400 -8.61 27.95 25.85
CA LEU A 400 -7.88 27.51 27.05
C LEU A 400 -6.60 28.32 27.32
N GLY A 401 -6.15 29.17 26.39
CA GLY A 401 -4.94 29.96 26.56
C GLY A 401 -3.68 29.11 26.77
N SER A 402 -2.91 29.38 27.83
CA SER A 402 -1.70 28.60 28.14
C SER A 402 -1.97 27.21 28.72
N ASP A 403 -3.20 26.93 29.18
CA ASP A 403 -3.50 25.64 29.82
C ASP A 403 -3.56 24.48 28.82
N ILE A 404 -3.72 24.75 27.52
CA ILE A 404 -3.64 23.71 26.48
C ILE A 404 -2.33 22.93 26.55
N THR A 405 -1.20 23.56 26.87
CA THR A 405 0.11 22.88 26.96
C THR A 405 0.15 21.84 28.06
N LYS A 406 -0.67 21.98 29.11
CA LYS A 406 -0.80 21.00 30.19
C LYS A 406 -1.75 19.86 29.84
N ILE A 407 -2.80 20.16 29.06
CA ILE A 407 -3.85 19.19 28.70
C ILE A 407 -3.43 18.34 27.48
N ALA A 408 -2.80 18.98 26.50
CA ALA A 408 -2.42 18.43 25.21
C ALA A 408 -1.00 18.83 24.79
N PRO A 409 0.03 18.34 25.51
CA PRO A 409 1.43 18.71 25.24
C PRO A 409 1.90 18.26 23.85
N SER A 410 1.51 17.10 23.35
CA SER A 410 1.96 16.60 22.05
C SER A 410 1.30 17.34 20.89
N ILE A 411 0.02 17.70 21.02
CA ILE A 411 -0.64 18.60 20.05
C ILE A 411 0.04 19.97 20.05
N THR A 412 0.37 20.52 21.22
CA THR A 412 1.07 21.80 21.33
C THR A 412 2.46 21.73 20.69
N GLU A 413 3.21 20.66 20.95
CA GLU A 413 4.53 20.40 20.36
C GLU A 413 4.42 20.40 18.83
N LEU A 414 3.54 19.57 18.25
CA LEU A 414 3.32 19.51 16.80
C LEU A 414 2.96 20.86 16.19
N ALA A 415 2.04 21.61 16.81
CA ALA A 415 1.61 22.92 16.29
C ALA A 415 2.68 24.02 16.40
N THR A 416 3.65 23.87 17.30
CA THR A 416 4.68 24.90 17.54
C THR A 416 6.05 24.59 16.93
N THR A 417 6.29 23.33 16.55
CA THR A 417 7.54 22.89 15.92
C THR A 417 7.35 22.40 14.48
N GLN A 418 6.21 22.69 13.87
CA GLN A 418 5.93 22.32 12.48
C GLN A 418 6.90 23.02 11.52
N ASP A 419 7.34 22.31 10.49
CA ASP A 419 8.27 22.79 9.44
C ASP A 419 7.61 22.91 8.05
N ALA A 420 6.32 22.62 7.95
CA ALA A 420 5.58 22.67 6.70
C ALA A 420 4.25 23.42 6.86
N GLY A 421 3.82 24.11 5.81
CA GLY A 421 2.62 24.95 5.80
C GLY A 421 1.57 24.42 4.83
N ALA A 422 0.99 25.32 4.05
CA ALA A 422 0.00 24.98 3.01
C ALA A 422 0.54 24.03 1.92
N GLN A 423 1.85 24.01 1.72
CA GLN A 423 2.52 23.05 0.84
C GLN A 423 3.58 22.30 1.64
N PHE A 424 3.64 20.99 1.44
CA PHE A 424 4.49 20.07 2.20
C PHE A 424 4.84 18.85 1.35
N TYR A 425 5.68 17.95 1.86
CA TYR A 425 5.98 16.68 1.20
C TYR A 425 5.26 15.51 1.86
N TRP A 426 4.56 14.71 1.06
CA TRP A 426 4.08 13.38 1.45
C TRP A 426 5.15 12.36 1.05
N GLY A 427 6.00 12.01 2.02
CA GLY A 427 7.25 11.29 1.73
C GLY A 427 8.13 12.13 0.84
N THR A 428 8.37 11.68 -0.39
CA THR A 428 9.21 12.40 -1.35
C THR A 428 8.41 13.19 -2.38
N ALA A 429 7.09 13.08 -2.37
CA ALA A 429 6.21 13.75 -3.32
C ALA A 429 5.72 15.11 -2.78
N PRO A 430 5.80 16.20 -3.56
CA PRO A 430 5.19 17.46 -3.16
C PRO A 430 3.68 17.32 -3.06
N TYR A 431 3.10 17.94 -2.05
CA TYR A 431 1.68 17.86 -1.71
C TYR A 431 1.12 19.25 -1.41
N ASN A 432 -0.13 19.47 -1.79
CA ASN A 432 -0.86 20.70 -1.56
C ASN A 432 -2.02 20.41 -0.60
N PHE A 433 -2.15 21.20 0.47
CA PHE A 433 -3.22 21.04 1.45
C PHE A 433 -4.61 21.10 0.79
N TRP A 434 -4.77 21.87 -0.29
CA TRP A 434 -6.03 22.02 -1.01
C TRP A 434 -6.20 20.91 -2.05
N ASN A 435 -6.71 19.76 -1.61
CA ASN A 435 -6.97 18.61 -2.46
C ASN A 435 -8.37 18.04 -2.21
N SER A 436 -8.93 17.36 -3.21
CA SER A 436 -10.29 16.83 -3.20
C SER A 436 -10.38 15.48 -2.47
N ASN A 437 -9.78 15.35 -1.29
CA ASN A 437 -9.96 14.16 -0.45
C ASN A 437 -11.47 13.96 -0.18
N PRO A 438 -12.03 12.74 -0.31
CA PRO A 438 -13.47 12.52 -0.13
C PRO A 438 -13.94 12.58 1.34
N ASP A 439 -13.02 12.46 2.30
CA ASP A 439 -13.32 12.14 3.68
C ASP A 439 -13.25 13.36 4.61
N PHE A 440 -12.54 14.44 4.24
CA PHE A 440 -12.44 15.65 5.06
C PHE A 440 -12.28 16.96 4.30
N ASN A 441 -12.61 18.10 4.94
CA ASN A 441 -12.47 19.43 4.34
C ASN A 441 -11.20 20.18 4.78
N PRO A 442 -10.31 20.61 3.86
CA PRO A 442 -9.11 21.38 4.21
C PRO A 442 -9.37 22.90 4.30
N ASP A 443 -10.51 23.31 4.85
CA ASP A 443 -11.03 24.70 4.84
C ASP A 443 -10.81 25.47 6.15
N SER A 444 -10.10 24.88 7.12
CA SER A 444 -9.81 25.49 8.42
C SER A 444 -9.10 26.84 8.34
N TRP A 445 -8.33 27.09 7.28
CA TRP A 445 -7.67 28.37 7.03
C TRP A 445 -8.63 29.56 6.88
N LEU A 446 -9.87 29.30 6.41
CA LEU A 446 -10.93 30.31 6.36
C LEU A 446 -11.46 30.66 7.75
N SER A 447 -11.22 29.80 8.74
CA SER A 447 -11.67 29.95 10.13
C SER A 447 -10.55 30.34 11.10
N PHE A 448 -9.36 30.65 10.60
CA PHE A 448 -8.28 31.16 11.44
C PHE A 448 -8.71 32.43 12.21
N PRO A 449 -8.34 32.56 13.49
CA PRO A 449 -8.66 33.75 14.28
C PRO A 449 -7.75 34.91 13.90
N ALA A 450 -8.18 36.15 14.16
CA ALA A 450 -7.35 37.33 13.95
C ALA A 450 -6.01 37.29 14.73
N SER A 451 -5.93 36.50 15.81
CA SER A 451 -4.73 36.36 16.63
C SER A 451 -3.55 35.66 15.95
N VAL A 452 -3.76 34.93 14.84
CA VAL A 452 -2.65 34.32 14.08
C VAL A 452 -2.08 35.25 13.00
N ALA A 453 -2.64 36.44 12.82
CA ALA A 453 -2.16 37.38 11.81
C ALA A 453 -0.69 37.75 11.96
N GLY A 454 0.04 37.70 10.85
CA GLY A 454 1.48 37.91 10.78
C GLY A 454 2.32 36.65 11.05
N SER A 455 1.70 35.51 11.34
CA SER A 455 2.40 34.24 11.55
C SER A 455 2.65 33.57 10.22
N ALA A 456 3.83 33.79 9.63
CA ALA A 456 4.24 33.14 8.39
C ALA A 456 4.27 31.61 8.58
N PRO A 457 3.54 30.84 7.75
CA PRO A 457 3.62 29.39 7.82
C PRO A 457 5.02 28.94 7.38
N PRO A 458 5.56 27.88 7.99
CA PRO A 458 6.87 27.37 7.62
C PRO A 458 6.83 26.80 6.19
N VAL A 459 7.95 26.92 5.48
CA VAL A 459 8.08 26.49 4.08
C VAL A 459 9.09 25.35 3.99
N GLN A 460 8.60 24.17 3.65
CA GLN A 460 9.44 23.02 3.36
C GLN A 460 10.02 23.15 1.94
N ARG A 461 11.34 23.18 1.81
CA ARG A 461 12.04 23.39 0.51
C ARG A 461 12.43 22.10 -0.21
N ASP A 462 12.53 21.01 0.53
CA ASP A 462 12.94 19.70 0.05
C ASP A 462 12.25 18.59 0.84
N ALA A 463 12.38 17.36 0.35
CA ALA A 463 11.79 16.17 0.95
C ALA A 463 12.59 15.62 2.16
N LEU A 464 13.62 16.32 2.64
CA LEU A 464 14.39 15.83 3.78
C LEU A 464 13.51 15.81 5.03
N VAL A 465 13.61 14.72 5.79
CA VAL A 465 12.98 14.61 7.10
C VAL A 465 13.91 15.28 8.11
N GLN A 466 13.63 16.54 8.44
CA GLN A 466 14.43 17.37 9.34
C GLN A 466 14.33 16.83 10.79
N ALA A 467 15.46 16.54 11.43
CA ALA A 467 15.44 15.85 12.71
C ALA A 467 14.89 16.72 13.85
N GLU A 468 15.17 18.01 13.85
CA GLU A 468 14.75 18.93 14.90
C GLU A 468 13.24 19.12 14.97
N THR A 469 12.53 18.93 13.86
CA THR A 469 11.08 19.05 13.80
C THR A 469 10.40 17.69 13.75
N ARG A 470 11.01 16.67 13.12
CA ARG A 470 10.42 15.34 12.87
C ARG A 470 10.87 14.26 13.85
N THR A 471 11.51 14.62 14.95
CA THR A 471 11.85 13.64 16.00
C THR A 471 11.20 13.95 17.35
N THR A 472 11.07 12.91 18.16
CA THR A 472 10.59 12.99 19.54
C THR A 472 11.62 12.35 20.46
N PRO A 473 12.22 13.11 21.40
CA PRO A 473 13.08 12.54 22.44
C PRO A 473 12.30 11.58 23.36
N LEU A 474 12.79 10.35 23.53
CA LEU A 474 12.12 9.33 24.35
C LEU A 474 12.91 8.93 25.59
N THR A 475 14.24 9.10 25.59
CA THR A 475 15.08 8.83 26.76
C THR A 475 16.01 10.01 27.08
N PRO A 476 16.52 10.11 28.33
CA PRO A 476 17.44 11.17 28.71
C PRO A 476 18.75 11.10 27.90
N GLY A 477 19.31 12.27 27.57
CA GLY A 477 20.55 12.41 26.81
C GLY A 477 20.38 13.08 25.44
N THR A 478 19.15 13.46 25.08
CA THR A 478 18.83 14.15 23.85
C THR A 478 18.59 15.65 24.10
N SER A 479 19.10 16.50 23.21
CA SER A 479 18.75 17.92 23.13
C SER A 479 18.43 18.30 21.69
N VAL A 480 17.29 18.92 21.46
CA VAL A 480 16.87 19.43 20.15
C VAL A 480 17.40 20.86 20.01
N GLY A 481 18.25 21.10 19.00
CA GLY A 481 18.80 22.40 18.68
C GLY A 481 18.16 22.99 17.41
N SER A 482 18.65 24.15 16.98
CA SER A 482 18.28 24.73 15.68
C SER A 482 19.02 23.99 14.56
N GLY A 483 18.31 23.11 13.83
CA GLY A 483 18.82 22.39 12.66
C GLY A 483 19.44 21.02 12.93
N PHE A 484 19.45 20.53 14.17
CA PHE A 484 19.86 19.15 14.46
C PHE A 484 19.42 18.69 15.85
N VAL A 485 19.42 17.38 16.04
CA VAL A 485 19.20 16.71 17.32
C VAL A 485 20.51 16.14 17.81
N ARG A 486 20.94 16.55 19.01
CA ARG A 486 22.13 15.99 19.67
C ARG A 486 21.74 14.87 20.60
N MET A 487 22.35 13.71 20.43
CA MET A 487 22.18 12.52 21.26
C MET A 487 23.51 12.17 21.92
N ARG A 488 23.58 12.23 23.26
CA ARG A 488 24.72 11.69 24.02
C ARG A 488 24.59 10.18 24.10
N ALA A 489 25.59 9.43 23.64
CA ALA A 489 25.54 7.97 23.64
C ALA A 489 25.51 7.42 25.06
N ARG A 490 24.89 6.24 25.27
CA ARG A 490 24.83 5.58 26.58
C ARG A 490 24.91 4.07 26.38
N SER A 491 25.41 3.33 27.37
CA SER A 491 25.38 1.86 27.33
C SER A 491 23.95 1.31 27.26
N ALA A 492 23.01 1.95 27.97
CA ALA A 492 21.58 1.63 27.91
C ALA A 492 20.86 2.17 26.65
N GLY A 493 21.55 2.97 25.83
CA GLY A 493 20.98 3.63 24.66
C GLY A 493 20.32 4.99 24.95
N THR A 494 20.48 5.92 24.01
CA THR A 494 19.72 7.18 23.94
C THR A 494 18.81 7.10 22.73
N THR A 495 17.50 7.29 22.89
CA THR A 495 16.49 6.97 21.87
C THR A 495 15.66 8.18 21.49
N ILE A 496 15.48 8.34 20.18
CA ILE A 496 14.47 9.22 19.58
C ILE A 496 13.53 8.39 18.70
N ALA A 497 12.30 8.86 18.53
CA ALA A 497 11.43 8.39 17.45
C ALA A 497 11.53 9.38 16.28
N VAL A 498 11.78 8.89 15.07
CA VAL A 498 11.82 9.66 13.82
C VAL A 498 10.54 9.35 13.05
N ARG A 499 9.72 10.36 12.76
CA ARG A 499 8.42 10.19 12.09
C ARG A 499 8.44 10.69 10.66
N THR A 500 7.34 10.45 9.93
CA THR A 500 7.19 10.77 8.50
C THR A 500 8.25 10.12 7.59
N LEU A 501 8.74 8.94 7.99
CA LEU A 501 9.63 8.09 7.18
C LEU A 501 8.85 7.32 6.11
N LEU A 502 8.13 8.03 5.26
CA LEU A 502 7.40 7.47 4.12
C LEU A 502 8.38 7.17 2.99
N TYR A 503 9.01 6.00 3.07
CA TYR A 503 10.09 5.58 2.17
C TYR A 503 9.68 5.64 0.68
N ASP A 504 10.65 5.95 -0.18
CA ASP A 504 10.50 5.86 -1.65
C ASP A 504 10.40 4.39 -2.09
N ASN A 505 10.43 4.11 -3.39
CA ASN A 505 10.35 2.76 -3.92
C ASN A 505 11.41 1.82 -3.28
N ARG A 506 10.92 0.76 -2.62
CA ARG A 506 11.71 -0.28 -1.93
C ARG A 506 11.85 -1.59 -2.72
N ASN A 507 11.58 -1.55 -4.03
CA ASN A 507 11.84 -2.67 -4.94
C ASN A 507 13.30 -2.62 -5.41
N GLY A 508 14.14 -3.50 -4.86
CA GLY A 508 15.58 -3.47 -5.06
C GLY A 508 16.26 -2.44 -4.15
N TYR A 509 17.58 -2.26 -4.35
CA TYR A 509 18.42 -1.35 -3.55
C TYR A 509 17.74 0.00 -3.30
N SER A 510 17.46 0.30 -2.04
CA SER A 510 16.68 1.45 -1.57
C SER A 510 17.36 2.10 -0.36
N PRO A 511 18.53 2.74 -0.57
CA PRO A 511 19.26 3.37 0.52
C PRO A 511 18.49 4.53 1.13
N VAL A 512 18.57 4.65 2.45
CA VAL A 512 18.17 5.81 3.23
C VAL A 512 19.42 6.42 3.85
N GLY A 513 19.64 7.72 3.62
CA GLY A 513 20.76 8.45 4.19
C GLY A 513 20.40 9.10 5.52
N VAL A 514 21.26 8.98 6.52
CA VAL A 514 21.16 9.71 7.80
C VAL A 514 22.36 10.65 7.88
N LEU A 515 22.10 11.96 7.88
CA LEU A 515 23.14 12.97 7.96
C LEU A 515 23.57 13.14 9.42
N ILE A 516 24.81 12.77 9.72
CA ILE A 516 25.34 12.76 11.09
C ILE A 516 26.66 13.52 11.20
N ARG A 517 26.97 13.95 12.43
CA ARG A 517 28.36 14.22 12.83
C ARG A 517 28.60 13.67 14.24
N THR A 518 29.82 13.22 14.49
CA THR A 518 30.19 12.59 15.76
C THR A 518 31.55 13.12 16.24
N ASN A 519 31.80 13.02 17.55
CA ASN A 519 33.10 13.29 18.17
C ASN A 519 33.85 12.00 18.61
N GLY A 520 33.28 10.84 18.31
CA GLY A 520 33.80 9.52 18.67
C GLY A 520 32.93 8.42 18.06
N SER A 521 33.38 7.16 18.18
CA SER A 521 32.64 6.01 17.66
C SER A 521 31.42 5.66 18.53
N ALA A 522 30.33 5.31 17.87
CA ALA A 522 29.09 4.86 18.50
C ALA A 522 28.39 3.82 17.62
N THR A 523 27.25 3.33 18.09
CA THR A 523 26.37 2.44 17.33
C THR A 523 25.00 3.07 17.18
N LEU A 524 24.46 3.12 15.96
CA LEU A 524 23.07 3.46 15.68
C LEU A 524 22.28 2.18 15.48
N GLN A 525 21.31 1.93 16.36
CA GLN A 525 20.34 0.85 16.22
C GLN A 525 19.02 1.42 15.74
N ILE A 526 18.41 0.77 14.75
CA ILE A 526 17.16 1.20 14.12
C ILE A 526 16.09 0.12 14.31
N ARG A 527 14.91 0.50 14.83
CA ARG A 527 13.81 -0.41 15.18
C ARG A 527 12.45 0.07 14.68
N LYS A 528 11.56 -0.87 14.32
CA LYS A 528 10.12 -0.60 14.07
C LYS A 528 9.43 -0.09 15.34
N GLN A 529 9.74 -0.73 16.47
CA GLN A 529 9.20 -0.42 17.78
C GLN A 529 10.29 -0.47 18.84
N GLN A 530 10.18 0.35 19.89
CA GLN A 530 11.21 0.47 20.92
C GLN A 530 11.57 -0.86 21.61
N GLY A 531 10.58 -1.75 21.81
CA GLY A 531 10.76 -3.04 22.48
C GLY A 531 11.28 -4.17 21.58
N LEU A 532 11.40 -3.96 20.27
CA LEU A 532 11.82 -4.99 19.32
C LEU A 532 13.34 -4.99 19.10
N ALA A 533 13.85 -6.11 18.56
CA ALA A 533 15.21 -6.18 18.06
C ALA A 533 15.41 -5.17 16.90
N PRO A 534 16.61 -4.56 16.78
CA PRO A 534 16.90 -3.66 15.68
C PRO A 534 16.99 -4.44 14.36
N TYR A 535 16.32 -3.94 13.31
CA TYR A 535 16.47 -4.48 11.95
C TYR A 535 17.74 -3.96 11.28
N TYR A 536 18.30 -2.83 11.76
CA TYR A 536 19.65 -2.38 11.42
C TYR A 536 20.45 -2.00 12.65
N THR A 537 21.72 -2.38 12.64
CA THR A 537 22.74 -1.92 13.60
C THR A 537 23.94 -1.40 12.82
N LEU A 538 24.12 -0.10 12.82
CA LEU A 538 25.17 0.60 12.08
C LEU A 538 26.27 1.04 13.05
N THR A 539 27.54 0.84 12.65
CA THR A 539 28.67 1.43 13.36
C THR A 539 28.87 2.85 12.86
N LEU A 540 28.90 3.82 13.77
CA LEU A 540 29.17 5.21 13.46
C LEU A 540 30.66 5.49 13.71
N PRO A 541 31.42 5.99 12.72
CA PRO A 541 32.80 6.36 12.91
C PRO A 541 32.90 7.70 13.67
N ASN A 542 34.11 8.11 14.05
CA ASN A 542 34.35 9.49 14.46
C ASN A 542 34.45 10.37 13.21
N THR A 543 33.48 11.26 12.98
CA THR A 543 33.52 12.16 11.81
C THR A 543 34.35 13.42 12.07
N HIS A 544 34.96 13.55 13.26
CA HIS A 544 35.70 14.72 13.70
C HIS A 544 34.90 16.02 13.59
N GLY A 545 33.58 15.93 13.80
CA GLY A 545 32.65 17.06 13.71
C GLY A 545 32.21 17.43 12.29
N ALA A 546 32.69 16.74 11.24
CA ALA A 546 32.21 16.93 9.87
C ALA A 546 30.85 16.24 9.67
N TRP A 547 29.97 16.87 8.89
CA TRP A 547 28.70 16.27 8.48
C TRP A 547 28.93 15.22 7.39
N ARG A 548 28.43 14.01 7.63
CA ARG A 548 28.61 12.84 6.77
C ARG A 548 27.31 12.04 6.73
N TYR A 549 26.91 11.59 5.56
CA TYR A 549 25.84 10.60 5.45
C TYR A 549 26.37 9.23 5.87
N VAL A 550 25.55 8.50 6.63
CA VAL A 550 25.63 7.04 6.73
C VAL A 550 24.35 6.47 6.14
N THR A 551 24.42 5.30 5.50
CA THR A 551 23.26 4.73 4.79
C THR A 551 22.88 3.35 5.30
N TYR A 552 21.59 3.04 5.23
CA TYR A 552 21.04 1.68 5.38
C TYR A 552 20.05 1.38 4.26
N ASP A 553 19.86 0.11 3.92
CA ASP A 553 19.07 -0.30 2.75
C ASP A 553 17.66 -0.75 3.13
N MET A 554 16.63 -0.11 2.60
CA MET A 554 15.23 -0.44 2.88
C MET A 554 14.61 -1.37 1.84
N ASP A 555 15.39 -2.02 0.98
CA ASP A 555 14.89 -3.04 0.06
C ASP A 555 14.00 -4.07 0.79
N THR A 556 12.79 -4.29 0.28
CA THR A 556 11.84 -5.27 0.81
C THR A 556 12.35 -6.71 0.77
N SER A 557 13.35 -7.00 -0.06
CA SER A 557 14.03 -8.31 -0.05
C SER A 557 14.94 -8.52 1.17
N LYS A 558 15.31 -7.44 1.87
CA LYS A 558 16.17 -7.47 3.06
C LYS A 558 15.40 -7.37 4.36
N LEU A 559 14.17 -6.87 4.31
CA LEU A 559 13.31 -6.64 5.46
C LEU A 559 12.07 -7.53 5.36
N ARG A 560 11.92 -8.45 6.32
CA ARG A 560 10.73 -9.30 6.40
C ARG A 560 9.48 -8.44 6.62
N GLY A 561 8.47 -8.64 5.78
CA GLY A 561 7.15 -8.01 5.95
C GLY A 561 7.27 -6.50 6.15
N SER A 562 6.56 -5.98 7.15
CA SER A 562 6.55 -4.56 7.50
C SER A 562 7.58 -4.18 8.59
N ALA A 563 8.66 -4.96 8.73
CA ALA A 563 9.66 -4.81 9.80
C ALA A 563 10.45 -3.48 9.75
N GLY A 564 10.48 -2.80 8.60
CA GLY A 564 11.14 -1.50 8.46
C GLY A 564 10.40 -0.32 9.11
N GLY A 565 9.15 -0.54 9.56
CA GLY A 565 8.20 0.54 9.81
C GLY A 565 7.79 1.23 8.50
N GLU A 566 6.61 1.85 8.47
CA GLU A 566 6.11 2.49 7.24
C GLU A 566 6.12 4.02 7.31
N SER A 567 6.17 4.59 8.51
CA SER A 567 6.20 6.04 8.72
C SER A 567 6.94 6.46 9.98
N LEU A 568 7.46 5.52 10.77
CA LEU A 568 8.18 5.79 12.01
C LEU A 568 9.28 4.74 12.25
N ALA A 569 10.42 5.19 12.77
CA ALA A 569 11.47 4.33 13.26
C ALA A 569 12.08 4.90 14.55
N TYR A 570 12.58 4.02 15.41
CA TYR A 570 13.29 4.39 16.64
C TYR A 570 14.78 4.32 16.39
N TYR A 571 15.46 5.46 16.55
CA TYR A 571 16.91 5.56 16.43
C TYR A 571 17.49 5.56 17.84
N THR A 572 18.33 4.58 18.14
CA THR A 572 18.98 4.43 19.45
C THR A 572 20.49 4.49 19.30
N ILE A 573 21.13 5.47 19.95
CA ILE A 573 22.58 5.61 19.99
C ILE A 573 23.14 4.90 21.23
N VAL A 574 24.00 3.91 21.00
CA VAL A 574 24.69 3.14 22.03
C VAL A 574 26.19 3.45 21.98
N GLY A 575 26.81 3.67 23.14
CA GLY A 575 28.24 4.00 23.21
C GLY A 575 28.65 4.67 24.53
N SER A 576 29.86 5.23 24.54
CA SER A 576 30.40 5.99 25.69
C SER A 576 29.64 7.30 25.91
N PRO A 577 29.33 7.71 27.16
CA PRO A 577 28.67 8.98 27.46
C PRO A 577 29.44 10.25 27.06
N GLU A 578 30.72 10.11 26.72
CA GLU A 578 31.55 11.19 26.17
C GLU A 578 31.29 11.43 24.67
N VAL A 579 30.65 10.47 23.99
CA VAL A 579 30.34 10.55 22.57
C VAL A 579 28.99 11.24 22.37
N ALA A 580 28.98 12.28 21.54
CA ALA A 580 27.80 12.93 21.02
C ALA A 580 27.64 12.58 19.53
N VAL A 581 26.42 12.21 19.17
CA VAL A 581 25.98 12.02 17.79
C VAL A 581 24.94 13.10 17.51
N ASP A 582 25.24 13.98 16.58
CA ASP A 582 24.27 14.94 16.08
C ASP A 582 23.63 14.37 14.80
N ILE A 583 22.32 14.44 14.69
CA ILE A 583 21.53 14.03 13.52
C ILE A 583 20.84 15.28 12.97
N ASP A 584 21.09 15.61 11.72
CA ASP A 584 20.52 16.78 11.02
C ASP A 584 19.24 16.37 10.29
N ALA A 585 19.35 15.49 9.29
CA ALA A 585 18.22 15.08 8.47
C ALA A 585 18.30 13.63 8.00
N ILE A 586 17.15 13.07 7.61
CA ILE A 586 17.03 11.77 6.96
C ILE A 586 16.64 11.99 5.49
N ASN A 587 17.45 11.46 4.59
CA ASN A 587 17.27 11.53 3.15
C ASN A 587 16.67 10.23 2.60
N LEU A 588 15.39 10.28 2.26
CA LEU A 588 14.65 9.17 1.66
C LEU A 588 14.92 8.99 0.15
N GLN A 589 15.59 9.97 -0.48
CA GLN A 589 15.96 9.98 -1.90
C GLN A 589 17.46 9.70 -2.12
N ALA A 590 18.12 9.08 -1.14
CA ALA A 590 19.56 8.79 -1.21
C ALA A 590 19.95 7.98 -2.45
N LYS A 591 19.05 7.16 -2.99
CA LYS A 591 19.28 6.38 -4.22
C LYS A 591 19.65 7.24 -5.43
N THR A 592 19.03 8.42 -5.56
CA THR A 592 19.23 9.32 -6.71
C THR A 592 20.10 10.52 -6.37
N GLN A 593 20.30 10.81 -5.09
CA GLN A 593 21.03 11.99 -4.61
C GLN A 593 22.43 11.69 -4.08
N LEU A 594 22.71 10.44 -3.68
CA LEU A 594 23.99 10.02 -3.10
C LEU A 594 24.60 8.88 -3.93
N THR A 595 25.93 8.73 -3.83
CA THR A 595 26.70 7.61 -4.40
C THR A 595 27.47 6.91 -3.27
N PRO A 596 26.76 6.39 -2.24
CA PRO A 596 27.39 5.93 -1.01
C PRO A 596 28.39 4.81 -1.30
N PRO A 597 29.60 4.83 -0.72
CA PRO A 597 30.54 3.74 -0.90
C PRO A 597 29.94 2.38 -0.50
N GLN A 598 30.22 1.34 -1.28
CA GLN A 598 29.68 0.00 -1.01
C GLN A 598 30.78 -1.04 -0.95
N PHE A 599 30.99 -1.62 0.23
CA PHE A 599 31.86 -2.78 0.38
C PHE A 599 31.21 -4.02 -0.24
N ALA A 600 31.94 -4.74 -1.07
CA ALA A 600 31.48 -6.01 -1.63
C ALA A 600 31.22 -7.07 -0.55
N GLN A 601 31.88 -6.94 0.60
CA GLN A 601 31.72 -7.79 1.78
C GLN A 601 30.43 -7.49 2.58
N GLY A 602 29.70 -6.41 2.27
CA GLY A 602 28.57 -5.95 3.08
C GLY A 602 29.01 -5.08 4.26
N SER A 603 28.42 -5.29 5.44
CA SER A 603 28.65 -4.43 6.63
C SER A 603 29.60 -5.03 7.67
N ASP A 604 29.98 -6.29 7.50
CA ASP A 604 30.89 -7.01 8.40
C ASP A 604 31.69 -8.04 7.59
N VAL A 605 32.98 -8.14 7.89
CA VAL A 605 33.85 -9.19 7.37
C VAL A 605 34.63 -9.81 8.51
N ARG A 606 34.78 -11.14 8.45
CA ARG A 606 35.70 -11.88 9.31
C ARG A 606 36.91 -12.31 8.48
N LEU A 607 38.08 -11.84 8.87
CA LEU A 607 39.36 -12.17 8.27
C LEU A 607 40.08 -13.16 9.17
N LEU A 608 40.54 -14.27 8.60
CA LEU A 608 41.33 -15.26 9.32
C LEU A 608 42.81 -14.99 9.10
N ALA A 609 43.58 -14.97 10.19
CA ALA A 609 45.02 -14.82 10.18
C ALA A 609 45.67 -15.96 10.98
N ILE A 610 46.95 -16.22 10.73
CA ILE A 610 47.71 -17.27 11.42
C ILE A 610 48.94 -16.63 12.05
N ALA A 611 49.22 -16.93 13.31
CA ALA A 611 50.37 -16.39 14.01
C ALA A 611 51.68 -16.70 13.24
N GLY A 612 52.44 -15.66 12.92
CA GLY A 612 53.71 -15.76 12.18
C GLY A 612 53.58 -15.72 10.66
N GLU A 613 52.39 -15.78 10.08
CA GLU A 613 52.17 -15.71 8.63
C GLU A 613 51.68 -14.31 8.20
N PRO A 614 52.12 -13.79 7.04
CA PRO A 614 51.65 -12.50 6.53
C PRO A 614 50.22 -12.61 6.01
N LEU A 615 49.35 -11.69 6.43
CA LEU A 615 48.03 -11.42 5.88
C LEU A 615 48.08 -10.16 5.01
N SER A 616 47.56 -10.25 3.80
CA SER A 616 47.32 -9.11 2.91
C SER A 616 45.96 -9.26 2.24
N THR A 617 45.02 -8.36 2.53
CA THR A 617 43.67 -8.41 1.96
C THR A 617 43.18 -7.05 1.51
N LYS A 618 42.41 -7.01 0.42
CA LYS A 618 41.87 -5.78 -0.13
C LYS A 618 40.42 -5.58 0.29
N LEU A 619 40.17 -4.58 1.12
CA LEU A 619 38.83 -4.20 1.59
C LEU A 619 38.25 -3.11 0.68
N SER A 620 37.98 -3.47 -0.59
CA SER A 620 37.50 -2.50 -1.59
C SER A 620 36.03 -2.14 -1.36
N ALA A 621 35.73 -0.85 -1.45
CA ALA A 621 34.39 -0.33 -1.65
C ALA A 621 34.27 0.31 -3.04
N ALA A 622 33.17 0.05 -3.74
CA ALA A 622 32.79 0.83 -4.91
C ALA A 622 32.58 2.30 -4.52
N ASP A 623 32.81 3.22 -5.46
CA ASP A 623 32.61 4.68 -5.30
C ASP A 623 33.38 5.35 -4.15
N ALA A 624 34.30 4.63 -3.51
CA ALA A 624 35.19 5.17 -2.48
C ALA A 624 36.35 5.95 -3.08
N VAL A 625 36.69 7.10 -2.48
CA VAL A 625 37.89 7.88 -2.82
C VAL A 625 38.99 7.80 -1.77
N SER A 626 38.67 7.35 -0.55
CA SER A 626 39.66 7.17 0.52
C SER A 626 39.21 6.15 1.56
N TYR A 627 40.18 5.60 2.29
CA TYR A 627 39.99 4.64 3.38
C TYR A 627 40.66 5.11 4.66
N SER A 628 40.06 4.80 5.81
CA SER A 628 40.65 5.03 7.12
C SER A 628 40.36 3.89 8.09
N SER A 629 41.27 3.65 9.03
CA SER A 629 41.09 2.67 10.10
C SER A 629 40.30 3.27 11.27
N GLY A 630 39.42 2.44 11.84
CA GLY A 630 38.70 2.75 13.06
C GLY A 630 39.54 2.59 14.32
N ALA A 631 38.88 2.71 15.48
CA ALA A 631 39.51 2.43 16.78
C ALA A 631 39.98 0.97 16.89
N ASN A 632 40.93 0.73 17.80
CA ASN A 632 41.45 -0.60 18.16
C ASN A 632 42.09 -1.40 17.02
N PHE A 633 42.75 -0.72 16.07
CA PHE A 633 43.53 -1.40 15.02
C PHE A 633 44.70 -2.19 15.66
N PRO A 634 44.91 -3.49 15.33
CA PRO A 634 45.95 -4.28 15.98
C PRO A 634 47.36 -3.74 15.77
N ALA A 635 48.21 -3.91 16.79
CA ALA A 635 49.62 -3.55 16.68
C ALA A 635 50.28 -4.30 15.51
N GLY A 636 51.00 -3.55 14.66
CA GLY A 636 51.68 -4.06 13.46
C GLY A 636 50.78 -4.22 12.23
N ALA A 637 49.47 -3.96 12.33
CA ALA A 637 48.59 -3.91 11.17
C ALA A 637 48.62 -2.52 10.52
N SER A 638 48.50 -2.45 9.20
CA SER A 638 48.38 -1.18 8.45
C SER A 638 47.28 -1.25 7.40
N LEU A 639 46.70 -0.09 7.06
CA LEU A 639 45.68 0.07 6.03
C LEU A 639 46.14 1.15 5.04
N ASP A 640 46.23 0.81 3.76
CA ASP A 640 46.52 1.77 2.71
C ASP A 640 45.30 2.67 2.43
N GLN A 641 45.47 3.98 2.56
CA GLN A 641 44.39 4.96 2.49
C GLN A 641 43.82 5.16 1.07
N GLY A 642 44.57 4.81 0.03
CA GLY A 642 44.12 4.97 -1.37
C GLY A 642 43.48 3.71 -1.94
N THR A 643 43.90 2.53 -1.47
CA THR A 643 43.54 1.24 -2.06
C THR A 643 42.71 0.34 -1.16
N GLY A 644 42.64 0.64 0.15
CA GLY A 644 41.94 -0.18 1.14
C GLY A 644 42.64 -1.51 1.45
N VAL A 645 43.93 -1.64 1.11
CA VAL A 645 44.71 -2.85 1.38
C VAL A 645 45.13 -2.89 2.85
N LEU A 646 44.67 -3.91 3.56
CA LEU A 646 45.08 -4.23 4.93
C LEU A 646 46.26 -5.21 4.89
N THR A 647 47.36 -4.88 5.57
CA THR A 647 48.51 -5.78 5.76
C THR A 647 48.80 -5.99 7.25
N TRP A 648 49.12 -7.23 7.64
CA TRP A 648 49.41 -7.58 9.02
C TRP A 648 50.20 -8.88 9.13
N THR A 649 51.13 -8.98 10.08
CA THR A 649 51.74 -10.27 10.48
C THR A 649 51.53 -10.45 11.99
N PRO A 650 50.47 -11.17 12.42
CA PRO A 650 50.18 -11.35 13.83
C PRO A 650 51.23 -12.21 14.52
N THR A 651 51.49 -11.91 15.79
CA THR A 651 52.39 -12.68 16.67
C THR A 651 51.62 -13.75 17.44
N ALA A 652 52.33 -14.69 18.07
CA ALA A 652 51.71 -15.70 18.94
C ALA A 652 50.92 -15.09 20.13
N SER A 653 51.34 -13.92 20.64
CA SER A 653 50.59 -13.19 21.68
C SER A 653 49.30 -12.54 21.18
N GLN A 654 49.10 -12.49 19.87
CA GLN A 654 47.90 -11.94 19.23
C GLN A 654 46.92 -13.04 18.80
N VAL A 655 47.10 -14.30 19.20
CA VAL A 655 46.08 -15.36 19.00
C VAL A 655 44.77 -14.97 19.68
N GLY A 656 43.64 -15.16 18.98
CA GLY A 656 42.31 -14.72 19.41
C GLY A 656 41.67 -13.69 18.46
N ASP A 657 40.52 -13.15 18.87
CA ASP A 657 39.74 -12.19 18.07
C ASP A 657 40.13 -10.73 18.37
N HIS A 658 40.35 -9.96 17.31
CA HIS A 658 40.58 -8.50 17.36
C HIS A 658 39.54 -7.80 16.50
N ASN A 659 38.70 -6.98 17.13
CA ASN A 659 37.60 -6.30 16.44
C ASN A 659 37.96 -4.84 16.17
N THR A 660 37.83 -4.42 14.91
CA THR A 660 37.99 -3.04 14.47
C THR A 660 37.00 -2.75 13.33
N PHE A 661 37.17 -1.63 12.63
CA PHE A 661 36.41 -1.32 11.42
C PHE A 661 37.24 -0.51 10.45
N VAL A 662 36.82 -0.51 9.18
CA VAL A 662 37.37 0.34 8.12
C VAL A 662 36.26 1.25 7.63
N VAL A 663 36.60 2.52 7.41
CA VAL A 663 35.70 3.51 6.81
C VAL A 663 36.14 3.73 5.37
N ALA A 664 35.20 3.59 4.43
CA ALA A 664 35.36 4.04 3.06
C ALA A 664 34.52 5.30 2.86
N SER A 665 35.11 6.32 2.25
CA SER A 665 34.52 7.65 2.17
C SER A 665 34.42 8.13 0.71
N ASP A 666 33.27 8.68 0.35
CA ASP A 666 33.09 9.57 -0.80
C ASP A 666 33.15 11.06 -0.32
N PRO A 667 32.92 12.09 -1.16
CA PRO A 667 32.89 13.49 -0.70
C PRO A 667 31.90 13.84 0.42
N VAL A 668 30.80 13.12 0.60
CA VAL A 668 29.71 13.41 1.55
C VAL A 668 29.21 12.22 2.39
N THR A 669 29.61 10.99 2.08
CA THR A 669 29.11 9.74 2.65
C THR A 669 30.24 8.90 3.21
N ASP A 670 30.01 8.29 4.37
CA ASP A 670 30.86 7.26 4.96
C ASP A 670 30.14 5.91 5.02
N ALA A 671 30.80 4.87 4.50
CA ALA A 671 30.43 3.48 4.70
C ALA A 671 31.40 2.83 5.67
N VAL A 672 30.88 2.02 6.60
CA VAL A 672 31.69 1.36 7.62
C VAL A 672 31.60 -0.16 7.45
N LEU A 673 32.75 -0.79 7.26
CA LEU A 673 32.91 -2.24 7.29
C LEU A 673 33.47 -2.64 8.65
N ARG A 674 32.70 -3.39 9.46
CA ARG A 674 33.24 -4.04 10.66
C ARG A 674 34.22 -5.13 10.25
N VAL A 675 35.39 -5.15 10.87
CA VAL A 675 36.47 -6.10 10.56
C VAL A 675 36.78 -6.90 11.82
N ARG A 676 36.47 -8.19 11.77
CA ARG A 676 36.80 -9.17 12.83
C ARG A 676 38.03 -9.96 12.39
N LEU A 677 39.18 -9.67 13.00
CA LEU A 677 40.44 -10.35 12.73
C LEU A 677 40.60 -11.51 13.72
N SER A 678 40.38 -12.74 13.28
CA SER A 678 40.57 -13.94 14.10
C SER A 678 41.94 -14.56 13.82
N VAL A 679 42.83 -14.54 14.81
CA VAL A 679 44.16 -15.13 14.71
C VAL A 679 44.15 -16.54 15.29
N SER A 680 44.48 -17.51 14.45
CA SER A 680 44.68 -18.91 14.83
C SER A 680 46.14 -19.20 15.16
N ALA A 681 46.39 -20.14 16.08
CA ALA A 681 47.73 -20.58 16.43
C ALA A 681 48.36 -21.45 15.32
N THR A 682 47.55 -22.24 14.63
CA THR A 682 47.97 -23.12 13.54
C THR A 682 47.06 -23.00 12.32
N ARG A 683 47.54 -23.46 11.16
CA ARG A 683 46.73 -23.58 9.93
C ARG A 683 45.50 -24.50 10.12
N GLN A 684 45.64 -25.58 10.87
CA GLN A 684 44.51 -26.48 11.18
C GLN A 684 43.42 -25.76 11.97
N ASP A 685 43.80 -24.98 12.98
CA ASP A 685 42.85 -24.17 13.76
C ASP A 685 42.17 -23.11 12.87
N ALA A 686 42.88 -22.58 11.86
CA ALA A 686 42.31 -21.65 10.89
C ALA A 686 41.26 -22.31 9.98
N VAL A 687 41.46 -23.55 9.53
CA VAL A 687 40.43 -24.32 8.80
C VAL A 687 39.20 -24.54 9.69
N THR A 688 39.39 -24.93 10.95
CA THR A 688 38.28 -25.05 11.92
C THR A 688 37.55 -23.72 12.12
N ALA A 689 38.29 -22.62 12.22
CA ALA A 689 37.71 -21.28 12.32
C ALA A 689 36.93 -20.88 11.05
N ALA A 690 37.37 -21.26 9.85
CA ALA A 690 36.66 -21.00 8.59
C ALA A 690 35.32 -21.73 8.48
N LEU A 691 35.14 -22.83 9.20
CA LEU A 691 33.90 -23.61 9.24
C LEU A 691 32.83 -23.04 10.20
N VAL A 692 33.10 -21.96 10.94
CA VAL A 692 32.10 -21.32 11.81
C VAL A 692 30.86 -20.93 11.00
N GLY A 693 29.71 -21.50 11.34
CA GLY A 693 28.43 -21.34 10.64
C GLY A 693 27.94 -22.62 9.95
N TYR A 694 28.83 -23.60 9.72
CA TYR A 694 28.46 -24.94 9.29
C TYR A 694 28.07 -25.81 10.50
N ASP A 695 26.92 -26.47 10.41
CA ASP A 695 26.43 -27.43 11.41
C ASP A 695 26.23 -28.80 10.76
N ALA A 696 26.99 -29.80 11.20
CA ALA A 696 26.91 -31.16 10.67
C ALA A 696 25.56 -31.86 10.96
N GLY A 697 24.77 -31.36 11.92
CA GLY A 697 23.43 -31.86 12.22
C GLY A 697 22.32 -31.24 11.34
N THR A 698 22.65 -30.23 10.54
CA THR A 698 21.69 -29.51 9.69
C THR A 698 21.74 -30.03 8.25
N THR A 699 20.57 -30.27 7.67
CA THR A 699 20.45 -30.54 6.23
C THR A 699 20.47 -29.23 5.44
N TYR A 700 21.37 -29.15 4.46
CA TYR A 700 21.52 -28.00 3.57
C TYR A 700 21.13 -28.35 2.14
N VAL A 701 20.81 -27.33 1.35
CA VAL A 701 20.66 -27.46 -0.11
C VAL A 701 21.96 -28.03 -0.69
N ARG A 702 21.84 -29.10 -1.48
CA ARG A 702 22.97 -29.95 -1.90
C ARG A 702 24.07 -29.17 -2.60
N GLY A 703 23.70 -28.25 -3.50
CA GLY A 703 24.67 -27.42 -4.21
C GLY A 703 25.55 -26.60 -3.26
N THR A 704 24.95 -26.00 -2.24
CA THR A 704 25.66 -25.19 -1.24
C THR A 704 26.53 -26.06 -0.31
N ARG A 705 26.05 -27.26 0.04
CA ARG A 705 26.80 -28.23 0.84
C ARG A 705 28.04 -28.74 0.10
N SER A 706 27.88 -29.12 -1.16
CA SER A 706 28.97 -29.61 -2.02
C SER A 706 30.08 -28.57 -2.20
N ALA A 707 29.71 -27.28 -2.32
CA ALA A 707 30.67 -26.19 -2.37
C ALA A 707 31.52 -26.08 -1.10
N VAL A 708 30.93 -26.29 0.08
CA VAL A 708 31.66 -26.32 1.36
C VAL A 708 32.60 -27.51 1.44
N ASP A 709 32.12 -28.71 1.05
CA ASP A 709 32.95 -29.91 1.07
C ASP A 709 34.15 -29.80 0.12
N THR A 710 33.95 -29.23 -1.06
CA THR A 710 35.02 -28.96 -2.04
C THR A 710 36.04 -27.96 -1.51
N ALA A 711 35.58 -26.83 -0.97
CA ALA A 711 36.47 -25.80 -0.42
C ALA A 711 37.23 -26.29 0.83
N LYS A 712 36.58 -27.10 1.67
CA LYS A 712 37.21 -27.71 2.84
C LYS A 712 38.31 -28.68 2.43
N ALA A 713 38.05 -29.54 1.44
CA ALA A 713 39.04 -30.48 0.93
C ALA A 713 40.27 -29.76 0.33
N ALA A 714 40.06 -28.66 -0.39
CA ALA A 714 41.15 -27.83 -0.92
C ALA A 714 42.01 -27.25 0.22
N ALA A 715 41.39 -26.59 1.21
CA ALA A 715 42.10 -26.04 2.36
C ALA A 715 42.86 -27.12 3.16
N GLU A 716 42.29 -28.31 3.34
CA GLU A 716 42.97 -29.41 4.05
C GLU A 716 44.16 -29.98 3.27
N ALA A 717 44.09 -30.00 1.93
CA ALA A 717 45.19 -30.45 1.08
C ALA A 717 46.41 -29.51 1.16
N ASP A 718 46.18 -28.21 1.36
CA ASP A 718 47.21 -27.18 1.32
C ASP A 718 47.83 -26.80 2.67
N LEU A 719 47.44 -27.50 3.75
CA LEU A 719 47.93 -27.28 5.12
C LEU A 719 49.47 -27.19 5.22
N ALA A 720 50.19 -28.12 4.59
CA ALA A 720 51.65 -28.24 4.74
C ALA A 720 52.46 -27.67 3.56
N SER A 721 51.85 -27.52 2.38
CA SER A 721 52.54 -27.28 1.11
C SER A 721 52.36 -25.90 0.52
N ALA A 722 51.23 -25.22 0.78
CA ALA A 722 50.94 -23.93 0.18
C ALA A 722 51.72 -22.79 0.85
N ASP A 723 52.11 -21.80 0.05
CA ASP A 723 52.57 -20.52 0.58
C ASP A 723 51.44 -19.80 1.36
N PRO A 724 51.76 -18.85 2.26
CA PRO A 724 50.76 -18.16 3.08
C PRO A 724 49.62 -17.48 2.31
N ALA A 725 49.90 -16.92 1.12
CA ALA A 725 48.88 -16.20 0.35
C ALA A 725 47.90 -17.18 -0.32
N THR A 726 48.41 -18.29 -0.86
CA THR A 726 47.59 -19.37 -1.41
C THR A 726 46.69 -19.96 -0.33
N PHE A 727 47.25 -20.34 0.83
CA PHE A 727 46.46 -20.91 1.93
C PHE A 727 45.40 -19.94 2.48
N ALA A 728 45.73 -18.64 2.58
CA ALA A 728 44.76 -17.62 2.97
C ALA A 728 43.59 -17.50 1.96
N ALA A 729 43.85 -17.68 0.66
CA ALA A 729 42.81 -17.70 -0.36
C ALA A 729 41.86 -18.90 -0.20
N ASP A 730 42.38 -20.08 0.16
CA ASP A 730 41.56 -21.26 0.44
C ASP A 730 40.62 -21.04 1.64
N LEU A 731 41.13 -20.40 2.71
CA LEU A 731 40.32 -20.02 3.86
C LEU A 731 39.20 -19.05 3.46
N VAL A 732 39.48 -18.05 2.61
CA VAL A 732 38.47 -17.13 2.09
C VAL A 732 37.43 -17.87 1.25
N ALA A 733 37.86 -18.79 0.38
CA ALA A 733 36.96 -19.60 -0.44
C ALA A 733 36.05 -20.49 0.45
N LEU A 734 36.60 -21.09 1.50
CA LEU A 734 35.85 -21.88 2.47
C LEU A 734 34.85 -21.03 3.27
N GLN A 735 35.26 -19.87 3.78
CA GLN A 735 34.35 -18.94 4.45
C GLN A 735 33.22 -18.47 3.52
N ALA A 736 33.53 -18.21 2.24
CA ALA A 736 32.53 -17.82 1.24
C ALA A 736 31.59 -18.97 0.87
N ALA A 737 32.07 -20.23 0.87
CA ALA A 737 31.20 -21.40 0.70
C ALA A 737 30.28 -21.57 1.91
N VAL A 738 30.80 -21.45 3.14
CA VAL A 738 30.03 -21.55 4.39
C VAL A 738 28.99 -20.43 4.47
N GLY A 739 29.35 -19.20 4.12
CA GLY A 739 28.42 -18.05 4.09
C GLY A 739 27.28 -18.18 3.08
N ARG A 740 27.42 -19.06 2.07
CA ARG A 740 26.38 -19.38 1.08
C ARG A 740 25.58 -20.64 1.41
N LEU A 741 25.84 -21.28 2.56
CA LEU A 741 25.05 -22.43 3.00
C LEU A 741 23.59 -22.03 3.18
N GLU A 742 22.72 -22.73 2.46
CA GLU A 742 21.28 -22.57 2.61
C GLU A 742 20.72 -23.79 3.34
N LYS A 743 20.12 -23.57 4.52
CA LYS A 743 19.38 -24.63 5.21
C LYS A 743 18.25 -25.12 4.31
N LEU A 744 18.05 -26.42 4.22
CA LEU A 744 16.98 -26.97 3.40
C LEU A 744 15.60 -26.60 3.96
N THR A 745 15.40 -26.81 5.28
CA THR A 745 14.20 -26.38 6.01
C THR A 745 14.60 -25.44 7.15
N PRO A 746 14.82 -24.13 6.89
CA PRO A 746 14.90 -23.15 7.96
C PRO A 746 13.58 -23.11 8.74
N THR A 747 13.65 -22.96 10.05
CA THR A 747 12.46 -22.96 10.91
C THR A 747 12.28 -21.64 11.64
N MET A 748 11.02 -21.30 11.84
CA MET A 748 10.57 -20.19 12.64
C MET A 748 10.92 -20.43 14.13
N PRO A 749 11.49 -19.45 14.85
CA PRO A 749 11.93 -19.65 16.24
C PRO A 749 10.80 -19.86 17.26
N ASP A 750 9.61 -19.36 16.97
CA ASP A 750 8.44 -19.33 17.85
C ASP A 750 7.66 -20.65 17.86
N ASP A 751 7.50 -21.30 16.70
CA ASP A 751 6.67 -22.51 16.60
C ASP A 751 7.27 -23.65 15.76
N GLY A 752 8.46 -23.45 15.19
CA GLY A 752 9.19 -24.46 14.41
C GLY A 752 8.63 -24.71 13.01
N SER A 753 7.68 -23.91 12.52
CA SER A 753 7.19 -23.98 11.15
C SER A 753 8.28 -23.59 10.13
N PHE A 754 8.12 -23.98 8.86
CA PHE A 754 9.06 -23.66 7.79
C PHE A 754 9.05 -22.15 7.47
N ASP A 755 10.23 -21.53 7.59
CA ASP A 755 10.46 -20.13 7.19
C ASP A 755 10.62 -20.04 5.67
N TYR A 756 9.50 -19.85 4.98
CA TYR A 756 9.45 -19.73 3.52
C TYR A 756 9.76 -18.32 3.00
N TRP A 757 10.07 -17.35 3.86
CA TRP A 757 10.41 -16.00 3.41
C TRP A 757 11.71 -16.01 2.57
N GLY A 758 11.66 -15.37 1.39
CA GLY A 758 12.74 -15.41 0.40
C GLY A 758 12.93 -16.77 -0.29
N ARG A 759 12.09 -17.76 0.00
CA ARG A 759 12.14 -19.13 -0.56
C ARG A 759 10.87 -19.54 -1.28
N ALA A 760 9.84 -18.72 -1.16
CA ALA A 760 8.60 -18.87 -1.88
C ALA A 760 8.23 -17.59 -2.64
N THR A 761 7.47 -17.77 -3.71
CA THR A 761 6.91 -16.70 -4.53
C THR A 761 5.41 -16.87 -4.69
N SER A 762 4.73 -15.79 -5.06
CA SER A 762 3.31 -15.83 -5.39
C SER A 762 3.02 -14.86 -6.52
N ALA A 763 2.08 -15.22 -7.39
CA ALA A 763 1.57 -14.32 -8.42
C ALA A 763 0.55 -13.31 -7.85
N SER A 764 -0.11 -13.63 -6.74
CA SER A 764 -1.15 -12.80 -6.12
C SER A 764 -0.72 -12.09 -4.83
N LEU A 765 0.42 -12.47 -4.25
CA LEU A 765 0.97 -11.84 -3.05
C LEU A 765 2.34 -11.21 -3.34
N SER A 766 2.56 -10.00 -2.80
CA SER A 766 3.89 -9.38 -2.80
C SER A 766 4.83 -10.08 -1.81
N GLN A 767 6.14 -9.85 -1.94
CA GLN A 767 7.12 -10.36 -0.95
C GLN A 767 6.90 -9.78 0.46
N VAL A 768 6.39 -8.54 0.56
CA VAL A 768 6.00 -7.94 1.83
C VAL A 768 4.80 -8.69 2.42
N ALA A 769 3.79 -9.00 1.62
CA ALA A 769 2.63 -9.76 2.08
C ALA A 769 3.01 -11.18 2.54
N LEU A 770 3.89 -11.88 1.81
CA LEU A 770 4.42 -13.18 2.24
C LEU A 770 5.20 -13.08 3.56
N GLY A 771 5.96 -12.00 3.76
CA GLY A 771 6.68 -11.75 5.00
C GLY A 771 5.78 -11.36 6.17
N ASN A 772 4.69 -10.61 5.93
CA ASN A 772 3.67 -10.31 6.94
C ASN A 772 2.97 -11.60 7.40
N MET A 773 2.83 -12.60 6.54
CA MET A 773 2.23 -13.90 6.89
C MET A 773 3.13 -14.82 7.73
N LEU A 774 4.27 -14.30 8.22
CA LEU A 774 5.28 -14.98 9.02
C LEU A 774 5.94 -14.02 10.04
N ASP A 775 5.30 -12.91 10.40
CA ASP A 775 5.88 -11.90 11.30
C ASP A 775 5.32 -11.92 12.73
N GLY A 776 4.33 -12.77 12.98
CA GLY A 776 3.71 -12.95 14.30
C GLY A 776 2.90 -11.74 14.75
N ASP A 777 2.53 -10.84 13.83
CA ASP A 777 1.77 -9.63 14.09
C ASP A 777 0.44 -9.71 13.34
N PHE A 778 -0.62 -10.12 14.06
CA PHE A 778 -1.97 -10.27 13.50
C PHE A 778 -2.64 -8.98 13.00
N ASN A 779 -1.97 -7.81 13.11
CA ASN A 779 -2.38 -6.55 12.47
C ASN A 779 -1.72 -6.33 11.10
N THR A 780 -0.62 -7.03 10.80
CA THR A 780 -0.08 -7.17 9.45
C THR A 780 -0.72 -8.37 8.77
N PHE A 781 -0.90 -8.30 7.45
CA PHE A 781 -1.65 -9.33 6.71
C PHE A 781 -1.30 -9.34 5.23
N SER A 782 -1.86 -10.32 4.52
CA SER A 782 -1.71 -10.61 3.09
C SER A 782 -2.14 -9.47 2.13
N GLY A 783 -2.80 -8.44 2.63
CA GLY A 783 -3.73 -7.63 1.83
C GLY A 783 -5.10 -8.32 1.69
N ASP A 784 -6.06 -7.61 1.12
CA ASP A 784 -7.40 -8.15 0.85
C ASP A 784 -7.37 -8.93 -0.48
N LEU A 785 -7.73 -10.22 -0.42
CA LEU A 785 -7.70 -11.18 -1.52
C LEU A 785 -9.11 -11.44 -2.05
N THR A 786 -9.30 -11.24 -3.35
CA THR A 786 -10.55 -11.57 -4.07
C THR A 786 -10.48 -12.90 -4.81
N ALA A 787 -9.32 -13.57 -4.78
CA ALA A 787 -9.06 -14.86 -5.39
C ALA A 787 -8.13 -15.70 -4.49
N PRO A 788 -8.06 -17.03 -4.68
CA PRO A 788 -7.14 -17.88 -3.91
C PRO A 788 -5.68 -17.42 -4.02
N ALA A 789 -4.95 -17.46 -2.91
CA ALA A 789 -3.51 -17.22 -2.91
C ALA A 789 -2.78 -18.52 -3.25
N ILE A 790 -1.83 -18.47 -4.18
CA ILE A 790 -0.95 -19.60 -4.53
C ILE A 790 0.48 -19.25 -4.15
N ILE A 791 1.10 -20.12 -3.37
CA ILE A 791 2.49 -20.04 -2.91
C ILE A 791 3.29 -21.13 -3.63
N ASP A 792 4.32 -20.75 -4.37
CA ASP A 792 5.27 -21.65 -5.05
C ASP A 792 6.59 -21.68 -4.26
N VAL A 793 6.99 -22.87 -3.80
CA VAL A 793 8.24 -23.06 -3.01
C VAL A 793 9.49 -23.29 -3.89
N GLY A 794 9.32 -23.21 -5.21
CA GLY A 794 10.37 -23.27 -6.23
C GLY A 794 10.39 -24.58 -7.02
N ALA A 795 10.77 -24.52 -8.31
CA ALA A 795 10.75 -25.66 -9.23
C ALA A 795 11.59 -26.87 -8.77
N GLY A 796 12.71 -26.63 -8.08
CA GLY A 796 13.56 -27.68 -7.52
C GLY A 796 13.14 -28.18 -6.14
N PHE A 797 11.99 -27.74 -5.62
CA PHE A 797 11.62 -27.98 -4.22
C PHE A 797 10.16 -28.39 -4.06
N ARG A 798 9.91 -29.12 -2.98
CA ARG A 798 8.56 -29.45 -2.50
C ARG A 798 8.49 -29.27 -0.99
N VAL A 799 7.30 -29.28 -0.44
CA VAL A 799 7.03 -29.32 1.00
C VAL A 799 6.20 -30.54 1.31
N ALA A 800 6.65 -31.36 2.26
CA ALA A 800 5.83 -32.34 2.96
C ALA A 800 5.38 -31.71 4.29
N ALA A 801 4.08 -31.48 4.42
CA ALA A 801 3.49 -30.83 5.59
C ALA A 801 2.72 -31.83 6.46
N ASP A 802 2.80 -31.64 7.77
CA ASP A 802 2.01 -32.35 8.79
C ASP A 802 0.80 -31.53 9.25
N ALA A 803 0.90 -30.20 9.19
CA ALA A 803 -0.17 -29.27 9.54
C ALA A 803 0.05 -27.89 8.90
N PHE A 804 -1.00 -27.08 8.88
CA PHE A 804 -0.96 -25.67 8.50
C PHE A 804 -1.48 -24.79 9.63
N GLY A 805 -0.85 -23.65 9.86
CA GLY A 805 -1.38 -22.58 10.70
C GLY A 805 -2.05 -21.52 9.83
N LEU A 806 -3.26 -21.10 10.16
CA LEU A 806 -3.94 -19.98 9.49
C LEU A 806 -4.50 -19.03 10.55
N GLN A 807 -4.24 -17.73 10.41
CA GLN A 807 -4.73 -16.71 11.34
C GLN A 807 -5.50 -15.62 10.61
N ALA A 808 -6.59 -15.19 11.23
CA ALA A 808 -7.34 -14.02 10.79
C ALA A 808 -6.67 -12.73 11.24
N ARG A 809 -6.78 -11.69 10.42
CA ARG A 809 -6.37 -10.35 10.85
C ARG A 809 -7.33 -9.79 11.90
N TYR A 810 -6.82 -8.92 12.76
CA TYR A 810 -7.61 -8.23 13.78
C TYR A 810 -8.85 -7.51 13.19
N ASN A 811 -9.97 -7.50 13.92
CA ASN A 811 -11.31 -7.00 13.54
C ASN A 811 -12.03 -7.71 12.39
N PHE A 812 -11.43 -8.72 11.75
CA PHE A 812 -12.01 -9.37 10.58
C PHE A 812 -11.86 -10.90 10.62
N GLY A 813 -12.25 -11.52 11.74
CA GLY A 813 -12.14 -12.98 11.97
C GLY A 813 -12.88 -13.82 10.94
N ASN A 814 -14.03 -13.32 10.47
CA ASN A 814 -14.83 -13.94 9.43
C ASN A 814 -14.11 -14.05 8.07
N ARG A 815 -13.14 -13.18 7.76
CA ARG A 815 -12.48 -13.17 6.44
C ARG A 815 -11.57 -14.38 6.19
N THR A 816 -11.26 -15.16 7.22
CA THR A 816 -10.60 -16.46 7.06
C THR A 816 -11.55 -17.63 7.22
N GLN A 817 -12.76 -17.45 7.74
CA GLN A 817 -13.69 -18.54 8.04
C GLN A 817 -14.01 -19.35 6.77
N GLY A 818 -13.90 -20.68 6.86
CA GLY A 818 -14.15 -21.59 5.73
C GLY A 818 -12.94 -21.82 4.82
N ALA A 819 -11.74 -21.44 5.24
CA ALA A 819 -10.52 -21.61 4.45
C ALA A 819 -9.90 -23.00 4.59
N ASN A 820 -9.35 -23.49 3.47
CA ASN A 820 -8.57 -24.70 3.35
C ASN A 820 -7.24 -24.46 2.63
N VAL A 821 -6.32 -25.42 2.77
CA VAL A 821 -5.06 -25.48 2.03
C VAL A 821 -5.07 -26.66 1.07
N TYR A 822 -4.61 -26.42 -0.15
CA TYR A 822 -4.48 -27.43 -1.20
C TYR A 822 -3.04 -27.55 -1.68
N GLY A 823 -2.60 -28.76 -2.00
CA GLY A 823 -1.29 -29.06 -2.56
C GLY A 823 -1.35 -29.41 -4.04
N SER A 824 -0.33 -28.99 -4.80
CA SER A 824 -0.16 -29.36 -6.20
C SER A 824 1.31 -29.43 -6.59
N ASN A 825 1.65 -30.28 -7.57
CA ASN A 825 2.98 -30.33 -8.19
C ASN A 825 3.02 -29.71 -9.59
N ASP A 826 1.84 -29.44 -10.18
CA ASP A 826 1.69 -28.88 -11.52
C ASP A 826 0.95 -27.54 -11.56
N GLY A 827 0.49 -27.05 -10.39
CA GLY A 827 -0.31 -25.84 -10.23
C GLY A 827 -1.76 -25.98 -10.74
N ARG A 828 -2.18 -27.18 -11.15
CA ARG A 828 -3.43 -27.43 -11.88
C ARG A 828 -4.28 -28.50 -11.19
N ALA A 829 -3.71 -29.66 -10.90
CA ALA A 829 -4.33 -30.70 -10.08
C ALA A 829 -4.09 -30.41 -8.60
N TRP A 830 -5.17 -30.21 -7.85
CA TRP A 830 -5.13 -29.80 -6.45
C TRP A 830 -5.70 -30.87 -5.53
N ILE A 831 -4.93 -31.25 -4.52
CA ILE A 831 -5.35 -32.17 -3.46
C ILE A 831 -5.65 -31.35 -2.21
N LEU A 832 -6.83 -31.54 -1.60
CA LEU A 832 -7.17 -30.92 -0.32
C LEU A 832 -6.23 -31.48 0.75
N LEU A 833 -5.55 -30.60 1.49
CA LEU A 833 -4.60 -31.01 2.53
C LEU A 833 -5.18 -30.85 3.93
N THR A 834 -5.89 -29.77 4.22
CA THR A 834 -6.42 -29.52 5.57
C THR A 834 -7.52 -30.51 5.97
N SER A 835 -7.46 -31.00 7.21
CA SER A 835 -8.45 -31.95 7.76
C SER A 835 -9.80 -31.31 8.09
N ARG A 836 -9.84 -29.99 8.25
CA ARG A 836 -11.03 -29.18 8.44
C ARG A 836 -10.79 -27.76 7.93
N GLU A 837 -11.86 -27.01 7.79
CA GLU A 837 -11.80 -25.58 7.52
C GLU A 837 -11.48 -24.77 8.78
N THR A 838 -10.96 -23.57 8.58
CA THR A 838 -10.86 -22.52 9.60
C THR A 838 -12.24 -22.03 10.04
N THR A 839 -12.28 -21.46 11.24
CA THR A 839 -13.48 -20.92 11.89
C THR A 839 -13.40 -19.40 12.03
N ASP A 840 -14.46 -18.77 12.53
CA ASP A 840 -14.39 -17.37 12.97
C ASP A 840 -13.75 -17.32 14.37
N THR A 841 -12.55 -16.76 14.45
CA THR A 841 -11.73 -16.69 15.66
C THR A 841 -11.90 -15.37 16.43
N SER A 842 -12.88 -14.52 16.06
CA SER A 842 -13.11 -13.22 16.69
C SER A 842 -13.31 -13.31 18.21
N GLU A 843 -14.04 -14.33 18.69
CA GLU A 843 -14.29 -14.58 20.12
C GLU A 843 -13.13 -15.33 20.81
N GLN A 844 -12.12 -15.74 20.05
CA GLN A 844 -10.94 -16.49 20.54
C GLN A 844 -9.67 -15.62 20.50
N GLY A 845 -9.82 -14.28 20.41
CA GLY A 845 -8.70 -13.36 20.32
C GLY A 845 -7.91 -13.49 19.03
N PHE A 846 -8.59 -13.86 17.92
CA PHE A 846 -7.99 -14.05 16.61
C PHE A 846 -6.84 -15.07 16.60
N ALA A 847 -6.94 -16.12 17.41
CA ALA A 847 -5.86 -17.12 17.57
C ALA A 847 -5.50 -17.81 16.23
N LEU A 848 -4.21 -18.14 16.06
CA LEU A 848 -3.71 -18.98 14.97
C LEU A 848 -4.31 -20.38 15.09
N GLU A 849 -5.04 -20.81 14.06
CA GLU A 849 -5.58 -22.17 14.00
C GLU A 849 -4.57 -23.12 13.36
N ARG A 850 -4.06 -24.07 14.16
CA ARG A 850 -3.24 -25.17 13.65
C ARG A 850 -4.13 -26.33 13.20
N ILE A 851 -4.17 -26.59 11.90
CA ILE A 851 -5.02 -27.59 11.26
C ILE A 851 -4.14 -28.73 10.72
N PRO A 852 -4.31 -29.97 11.19
CA PRO A 852 -3.57 -31.13 10.68
C PRO A 852 -3.84 -31.38 9.19
N VAL A 853 -2.84 -31.93 8.50
CA VAL A 853 -3.01 -32.51 7.16
C VAL A 853 -3.85 -33.78 7.27
N ARG A 854 -4.72 -34.02 6.28
CA ARG A 854 -5.56 -35.22 6.20
C ARG A 854 -4.72 -36.48 6.11
N ASP A 855 -5.19 -37.55 6.75
CA ASP A 855 -4.49 -38.84 6.77
C ASP A 855 -4.18 -39.40 5.37
N ASP A 856 -5.06 -39.18 4.40
CA ASP A 856 -4.89 -39.62 3.00
C ASP A 856 -3.91 -38.75 2.18
N ALA A 857 -3.52 -37.59 2.71
CA ALA A 857 -2.56 -36.68 2.11
C ALA A 857 -1.23 -36.62 2.88
N LEU A 858 -1.14 -37.21 4.08
CA LEU A 858 0.09 -37.28 4.87
C LEU A 858 1.19 -38.04 4.11
N GLY A 859 2.43 -37.56 4.22
CA GLY A 859 3.60 -38.13 3.55
C GLY A 859 3.74 -37.75 2.06
N HIS A 860 2.74 -37.12 1.46
CA HIS A 860 2.88 -36.50 0.14
C HIS A 860 3.62 -35.17 0.23
N SER A 861 4.22 -34.74 -0.90
CA SER A 861 4.92 -33.46 -0.99
C SER A 861 4.50 -32.67 -2.23
N PHE A 862 4.46 -31.34 -2.08
CA PHE A 862 3.90 -30.43 -3.07
C PHE A 862 4.80 -29.21 -3.31
N ARG A 863 4.91 -28.78 -4.56
CA ARG A 863 5.57 -27.52 -4.94
C ARG A 863 4.69 -26.29 -4.67
N PHE A 864 3.42 -26.40 -5.02
CA PHE A 864 2.45 -25.32 -4.91
C PHE A 864 1.50 -25.57 -3.75
N LEU A 865 1.25 -24.53 -2.95
CA LEU A 865 0.26 -24.51 -1.89
C LEU A 865 -0.76 -23.43 -2.20
N LYS A 866 -2.06 -23.75 -2.17
CA LYS A 866 -3.14 -22.81 -2.44
C LYS A 866 -4.02 -22.64 -1.21
N ILE A 867 -4.22 -21.39 -0.79
CA ILE A 867 -5.12 -21.00 0.29
C ILE A 867 -6.41 -20.50 -0.36
N ARG A 868 -7.55 -21.08 0.03
CA ARG A 868 -8.87 -20.74 -0.54
C ARG A 868 -9.95 -20.82 0.53
N VAL A 869 -10.86 -19.85 0.54
CA VAL A 869 -12.13 -19.93 1.27
C VAL A 869 -13.14 -20.71 0.44
N ASP A 870 -13.52 -21.90 0.91
CA ASP A 870 -14.49 -22.78 0.24
C ASP A 870 -15.92 -22.52 0.73
N HIS A 871 -16.11 -22.41 2.05
CA HIS A 871 -17.41 -22.17 2.66
C HIS A 871 -17.38 -20.93 3.55
N PRO A 872 -17.54 -19.73 2.98
CA PRO A 872 -17.56 -18.53 3.78
C PRO A 872 -18.72 -18.57 4.80
N GLY A 873 -18.48 -17.96 5.97
CA GLY A 873 -19.48 -17.77 7.00
C GLY A 873 -20.56 -16.77 6.64
N VAL A 874 -21.33 -16.36 7.65
CA VAL A 874 -22.40 -15.37 7.49
C VAL A 874 -21.79 -14.00 7.12
N PRO A 875 -22.37 -13.25 6.16
CA PRO A 875 -22.00 -11.87 5.89
C PRO A 875 -22.01 -11.01 7.18
N THR A 876 -20.85 -10.48 7.56
CA THR A 876 -20.72 -9.54 8.69
C THR A 876 -20.32 -8.14 8.25
N ASP A 877 -19.87 -7.97 7.00
CA ASP A 877 -19.53 -6.68 6.39
C ASP A 877 -19.89 -6.67 4.89
N PRO A 878 -20.04 -5.48 4.23
CA PRO A 878 -20.48 -5.39 2.84
C PRO A 878 -19.58 -6.08 1.80
N ALA A 879 -18.33 -6.37 2.14
CA ALA A 879 -17.36 -7.00 1.25
C ALA A 879 -17.25 -8.53 1.46
N TYR A 880 -17.97 -9.10 2.43
CA TYR A 880 -17.95 -10.54 2.73
C TYR A 880 -19.35 -11.18 2.56
N PRO A 881 -19.49 -12.32 1.87
CA PRO A 881 -18.45 -13.12 1.20
C PRO A 881 -17.94 -12.48 -0.10
N GLY A 882 -16.70 -12.82 -0.49
CA GLY A 882 -16.05 -12.30 -1.71
C GLY A 882 -14.64 -11.75 -1.47
N LEU A 883 -14.26 -11.59 -0.20
CA LEU A 883 -12.97 -11.07 0.23
C LEU A 883 -12.39 -11.96 1.33
N SER A 884 -11.09 -12.26 1.27
CA SER A 884 -10.36 -12.99 2.33
C SER A 884 -9.05 -12.28 2.68
N SER A 885 -8.54 -12.48 3.88
CA SER A 885 -7.27 -11.88 4.32
C SER A 885 -6.68 -12.70 5.45
N PHE A 886 -5.38 -12.97 5.39
CA PHE A 886 -4.67 -13.82 6.36
C PHE A 886 -3.57 -13.01 7.02
N SER A 887 -3.55 -12.97 8.35
CA SER A 887 -2.45 -12.36 9.07
C SER A 887 -1.23 -13.26 9.11
N GLU A 888 -1.41 -14.56 9.36
CA GLU A 888 -0.33 -15.55 9.40
C GLU A 888 -0.70 -16.79 8.58
N PHE A 889 0.31 -17.42 7.97
CA PHE A 889 0.22 -18.72 7.32
C PHE A 889 1.46 -19.56 7.60
N HIS A 890 1.32 -20.58 8.42
CA HIS A 890 2.45 -21.38 8.88
C HIS A 890 2.41 -22.78 8.25
N ILE A 891 3.58 -23.29 7.86
CA ILE A 891 3.74 -24.63 7.28
C ILE A 891 4.52 -25.48 8.27
N TYR A 892 3.86 -26.42 8.95
CA TYR A 892 4.57 -27.37 9.82
C TYR A 892 4.98 -28.57 9.00
N GLY A 893 6.28 -28.74 8.75
CA GLY A 893 6.78 -29.85 7.95
C GLY A 893 8.20 -29.58 7.45
N GLN A 894 8.56 -30.26 6.36
CA GLN A 894 9.91 -30.21 5.79
C GLN A 894 9.88 -29.83 4.31
N ARG A 895 10.80 -28.97 3.92
CA ARG A 895 11.13 -28.71 2.51
C ARG A 895 12.04 -29.82 2.02
N LEU A 896 11.76 -30.32 0.81
CA LEU A 896 12.50 -31.37 0.14
C LEU A 896 13.16 -30.80 -1.11
N GLU A 897 14.39 -31.22 -1.39
CA GLU A 897 15.13 -30.87 -2.61
C GLU A 897 14.97 -31.99 -3.65
N MET A 898 14.45 -31.63 -4.81
CA MET A 898 14.16 -32.54 -5.91
C MET A 898 15.35 -32.60 -6.87
N SER A 899 15.52 -33.72 -7.58
CA SER A 899 16.50 -33.79 -8.67
C SER A 899 16.04 -32.89 -9.83
N THR A 900 16.99 -32.26 -10.50
CA THR A 900 16.78 -31.50 -11.76
C THR A 900 17.54 -32.17 -12.90
N ALA A 901 17.64 -33.51 -12.88
CA ALA A 901 18.41 -34.28 -13.85
C ALA A 901 17.91 -34.13 -15.29
N ILE A 902 16.61 -33.97 -15.52
CA ILE A 902 16.11 -33.67 -16.87
C ILE A 902 16.30 -32.18 -17.14
N ASN A 903 17.16 -31.86 -18.10
CA ASN A 903 17.55 -30.49 -18.43
C ASN A 903 17.02 -30.01 -19.80
N SER A 904 16.46 -30.91 -20.60
CA SER A 904 15.87 -30.59 -21.89
C SER A 904 14.55 -31.35 -22.07
N VAL A 905 13.50 -30.64 -22.45
CA VAL A 905 12.17 -31.18 -22.80
C VAL A 905 11.60 -30.42 -23.98
N SER A 906 11.20 -31.15 -25.02
CA SER A 906 10.52 -30.65 -26.21
C SER A 906 9.19 -31.39 -26.41
N ILE A 907 8.21 -30.75 -27.03
CA ILE A 907 6.92 -31.36 -27.39
C ILE A 907 6.61 -31.19 -28.88
N ALA A 908 6.07 -32.24 -29.52
CA ALA A 908 5.64 -32.23 -30.91
C ALA A 908 4.40 -33.12 -31.13
N SER A 909 3.67 -32.87 -32.22
CA SER A 909 2.57 -33.70 -32.71
C SER A 909 2.89 -34.18 -34.13
N ASP A 910 2.39 -35.36 -34.52
CA ASP A 910 2.45 -35.87 -35.89
C ASP A 910 1.36 -35.31 -36.82
N GLY A 911 0.53 -34.39 -36.30
CA GLY A 911 -0.49 -33.67 -37.06
C GLY A 911 0.09 -32.77 -38.17
N SER A 912 -0.77 -32.36 -39.09
CA SER A 912 -0.37 -31.52 -40.24
C SER A 912 -0.07 -30.06 -39.86
N ASP A 913 -0.59 -29.59 -38.72
CA ASP A 913 -0.26 -28.29 -38.14
C ASP A 913 0.76 -28.49 -37.00
N PRO A 914 2.01 -28.04 -37.16
CA PRO A 914 3.06 -28.26 -36.15
C PRO A 914 2.82 -27.49 -34.83
N LYS A 915 1.82 -26.61 -34.77
CA LYS A 915 1.46 -25.86 -33.56
C LYS A 915 0.20 -26.40 -32.88
N ARG A 916 -0.45 -27.42 -33.43
CA ARG A 916 -1.68 -28.00 -32.89
C ARG A 916 -1.55 -29.50 -32.68
N ALA A 917 -2.25 -29.99 -31.68
CA ALA A 917 -2.46 -31.40 -31.46
C ALA A 917 -3.97 -31.66 -31.42
N GLN A 918 -4.43 -32.51 -32.34
CA GLN A 918 -5.85 -32.77 -32.56
C GLN A 918 -6.21 -34.20 -32.18
N ASN A 919 -7.51 -34.47 -32.01
CA ASN A 919 -7.98 -35.84 -31.82
C ASN A 919 -7.48 -36.77 -32.94
N GLY A 920 -6.87 -37.89 -32.56
CA GLY A 920 -6.24 -38.83 -33.49
C GLY A 920 -4.73 -38.64 -33.67
N ASP A 921 -4.18 -37.45 -33.38
CA ASP A 921 -2.75 -37.19 -33.47
C ASP A 921 -1.98 -37.90 -32.34
N THR A 922 -0.74 -38.27 -32.62
CA THR A 922 0.24 -38.74 -31.63
C THR A 922 1.08 -37.57 -31.16
N VAL A 923 1.01 -37.27 -29.87
CA VAL A 923 1.84 -36.28 -29.20
C VAL A 923 3.06 -36.96 -28.59
N THR A 924 4.23 -36.36 -28.81
CA THR A 924 5.54 -36.87 -28.38
C THR A 924 6.25 -35.82 -27.53
N LEU A 925 6.67 -36.23 -26.33
CA LEU A 925 7.66 -35.51 -25.52
C LEU A 925 9.03 -36.15 -25.74
N THR A 926 10.04 -35.32 -26.01
CA THR A 926 11.44 -35.73 -26.08
C THR A 926 12.20 -35.09 -24.93
N MET A 927 12.91 -35.90 -24.14
CA MET A 927 13.56 -35.47 -22.91
C MET A 927 15.01 -35.94 -22.86
N THR A 928 15.90 -35.12 -22.32
CA THR A 928 17.31 -35.49 -22.06
C THR A 928 17.63 -35.26 -20.60
N ALA A 929 18.24 -36.28 -19.97
CA ALA A 929 18.72 -36.26 -18.60
C ALA A 929 20.25 -36.16 -18.54
N THR A 930 20.77 -35.49 -17.52
CA THR A 930 22.21 -35.36 -17.23
C THR A 930 22.80 -36.58 -16.54
N GLU A 931 21.94 -37.46 -16.01
CA GLU A 931 22.31 -38.71 -15.35
C GLU A 931 21.24 -39.79 -15.61
N PRO A 932 21.59 -41.08 -15.53
CA PRO A 932 20.63 -42.16 -15.78
C PRO A 932 19.45 -42.13 -14.80
N LEU A 933 18.24 -42.34 -15.34
CA LEU A 933 16.99 -42.40 -14.57
C LEU A 933 16.52 -43.86 -14.40
N SER A 934 16.03 -44.21 -13.22
CA SER A 934 15.47 -45.54 -12.96
C SER A 934 14.00 -45.65 -13.37
N GLN A 935 13.26 -44.54 -13.29
CA GLN A 935 11.84 -44.48 -13.62
C GLN A 935 11.51 -43.11 -14.21
N VAL A 936 10.69 -43.10 -15.27
CA VAL A 936 10.08 -41.91 -15.85
C VAL A 936 8.61 -42.23 -16.12
N LYS A 937 7.71 -41.37 -15.62
CA LYS A 937 6.28 -41.42 -15.88
C LYS A 937 5.86 -40.09 -16.46
N ALA A 938 5.21 -40.13 -17.62
CA ALA A 938 4.66 -38.94 -18.25
C ALA A 938 3.16 -39.09 -18.45
N SER A 939 2.45 -37.98 -18.34
CA SER A 939 1.05 -37.88 -18.72
C SER A 939 0.84 -36.69 -19.65
N ILE A 940 0.09 -36.89 -20.72
CA ILE A 940 -0.29 -35.85 -21.68
C ILE A 940 -1.82 -35.77 -21.67
N GLU A 941 -2.36 -34.61 -21.33
CA GLU A 941 -3.82 -34.39 -21.19
C GLU A 941 -4.51 -35.38 -20.22
N GLY A 942 -3.80 -35.78 -19.16
CA GLY A 942 -4.29 -36.75 -18.17
C GLY A 942 -4.22 -38.21 -18.62
N LEU A 943 -3.79 -38.48 -19.86
CA LEU A 943 -3.57 -39.82 -20.39
C LEU A 943 -2.16 -40.28 -20.04
N GLU A 944 -2.02 -41.54 -19.63
CA GLU A 944 -0.70 -42.12 -19.35
C GLU A 944 0.07 -42.35 -20.66
N ALA A 945 1.28 -41.80 -20.73
CA ALA A 945 2.13 -41.88 -21.92
C ALA A 945 2.95 -43.17 -21.95
N GLN A 946 3.18 -43.70 -23.15
CA GLN A 946 4.15 -44.76 -23.35
C GLN A 946 5.56 -44.18 -23.31
N VAL A 947 6.30 -44.50 -22.25
CA VAL A 947 7.64 -43.98 -22.00
C VAL A 947 8.69 -45.01 -22.41
N THR A 948 9.69 -44.59 -23.19
CA THR A 948 10.79 -45.44 -23.66
C THR A 948 12.14 -44.73 -23.56
N SER A 949 13.21 -45.49 -23.34
CA SER A 949 14.61 -45.04 -23.41
C SER A 949 15.52 -46.20 -23.79
N GLN A 950 16.63 -45.90 -24.47
CA GLN A 950 17.63 -46.90 -24.87
C GLN A 950 18.88 -46.89 -23.97
N ASP A 951 19.15 -45.79 -23.29
CA ASP A 951 20.38 -45.55 -22.53
C ASP A 951 20.15 -44.97 -21.13
N GLY A 952 18.89 -44.75 -20.75
CA GLY A 952 18.50 -44.12 -19.48
C GLY A 952 18.75 -42.61 -19.42
N LEU A 953 19.26 -42.00 -20.49
CA LEU A 953 19.55 -40.56 -20.60
C LEU A 953 18.61 -39.86 -21.57
N HIS A 954 18.30 -40.47 -22.70
CA HIS A 954 17.38 -39.95 -23.70
C HIS A 954 16.05 -40.68 -23.60
N TRP A 955 14.98 -39.94 -23.35
CA TRP A 955 13.65 -40.48 -23.10
C TRP A 955 12.63 -39.91 -24.08
N THR A 956 11.71 -40.76 -24.51
CA THR A 956 10.56 -40.38 -25.34
C THR A 956 9.28 -40.84 -24.66
N ALA A 957 8.29 -39.95 -24.57
CA ALA A 957 6.95 -40.30 -24.07
C ALA A 957 5.89 -39.97 -25.13
N THR A 958 5.05 -40.93 -25.48
CA THR A 958 4.04 -40.76 -26.54
C THR A 958 2.62 -41.07 -26.08
N VAL A 959 1.65 -40.30 -26.55
CA VAL A 959 0.21 -40.52 -26.36
C VAL A 959 -0.51 -40.25 -27.67
N LYS A 960 -1.44 -41.13 -28.05
CA LYS A 960 -2.42 -40.84 -29.10
C LYS A 960 -3.64 -40.16 -28.48
N LEU A 961 -3.99 -38.97 -28.98
CA LEU A 961 -5.12 -38.21 -28.46
C LEU A 961 -6.46 -38.86 -28.85
N PRO A 962 -7.43 -38.97 -27.92
CA PRO A 962 -8.72 -39.61 -28.16
C PRO A 962 -9.66 -38.70 -28.97
N ASP A 963 -10.75 -39.28 -29.49
CA ASP A 963 -11.76 -38.56 -30.28
C ASP A 963 -12.45 -37.41 -29.54
N ASP A 964 -12.54 -37.50 -28.21
CA ASP A 964 -13.19 -36.55 -27.30
C ASP A 964 -12.21 -35.65 -26.57
N VAL A 965 -10.99 -35.47 -27.12
CA VAL A 965 -10.00 -34.56 -26.54
C VAL A 965 -10.55 -33.13 -26.39
N GLY A 966 -10.09 -32.42 -25.36
CA GLY A 966 -10.42 -31.02 -25.14
C GLY A 966 -9.90 -30.09 -26.26
N TYR A 967 -10.14 -28.79 -26.16
CA TYR A 967 -9.78 -27.86 -27.22
C TYR A 967 -9.59 -26.41 -26.73
N GLY A 968 -9.00 -25.57 -27.60
CA GLY A 968 -8.98 -24.11 -27.45
C GLY A 968 -8.01 -23.57 -26.40
N ARG A 969 -7.10 -24.40 -25.88
CA ARG A 969 -6.11 -24.06 -24.84
C ARG A 969 -4.76 -24.73 -25.12
N PRO A 970 -3.66 -24.29 -24.47
CA PRO A 970 -2.40 -25.04 -24.50
C PRO A 970 -2.59 -26.49 -24.04
N LEU A 971 -1.92 -27.40 -24.73
CA LEU A 971 -1.77 -28.78 -24.35
C LEU A 971 -0.92 -28.87 -23.09
N ARG A 972 -1.33 -29.73 -22.16
CA ARG A 972 -0.77 -29.89 -20.83
C ARG A 972 -0.14 -31.26 -20.71
N PHE A 973 1.02 -31.30 -20.06
CA PHE A 973 1.66 -32.55 -19.71
C PHE A 973 2.30 -32.45 -18.32
N THR A 974 2.64 -33.62 -17.78
CA THR A 974 3.47 -33.75 -16.58
C THR A 974 4.51 -34.83 -16.84
N VAL A 975 5.73 -34.65 -16.32
CA VAL A 975 6.76 -35.69 -16.27
C VAL A 975 7.28 -35.79 -14.84
N ASP A 976 7.10 -36.94 -14.24
CA ASP A 976 7.70 -37.34 -12.97
C ASP A 976 8.81 -38.37 -13.24
N TYR A 977 9.89 -38.31 -12.46
CA TYR A 977 11.00 -39.24 -12.62
C TYR A 977 11.73 -39.50 -11.31
N THR A 978 12.50 -40.58 -11.29
CA THR A 978 13.39 -40.97 -10.20
C THR A 978 14.77 -41.28 -10.77
N THR A 979 15.81 -40.69 -10.17
CA THR A 979 17.21 -40.98 -10.53
C THR A 979 17.59 -42.40 -10.10
N VAL A 980 18.63 -42.99 -10.68
CA VAL A 980 19.14 -44.32 -10.25
C VAL A 980 19.55 -44.35 -8.77
N SER A 981 19.92 -43.19 -8.19
CA SER A 981 20.20 -43.06 -6.76
C SER A 981 18.96 -43.12 -5.85
N GLY A 982 17.76 -43.17 -6.43
CA GLY A 982 16.49 -43.19 -5.70
C GLY A 982 15.90 -41.82 -5.40
N GLN A 983 16.55 -40.72 -5.81
CA GLN A 983 16.01 -39.37 -5.61
C GLN A 983 14.88 -39.07 -6.61
N ALA A 984 13.76 -38.57 -6.10
CA ALA A 984 12.66 -38.06 -6.90
C ALA A 984 13.02 -36.75 -7.63
N GLY A 985 12.55 -36.62 -8.87
CA GLY A 985 12.72 -35.46 -9.73
C GLY A 985 11.70 -34.35 -9.49
N ALA A 986 12.07 -33.14 -9.88
CA ALA A 986 11.13 -32.03 -10.03
C ALA A 986 10.12 -32.38 -11.11
N THR A 987 8.81 -32.28 -10.82
CA THR A 987 7.77 -32.51 -11.83
C THR A 987 7.93 -31.46 -12.93
N ILE A 988 8.03 -31.92 -14.17
CA ILE A 988 8.16 -31.05 -15.34
C ILE A 988 6.78 -30.84 -15.93
N ILE A 989 6.43 -29.58 -16.19
CA ILE A 989 5.10 -29.19 -16.65
C ILE A 989 5.12 -28.22 -17.83
N ASP A 990 6.33 -27.83 -18.24
CA ASP A 990 6.63 -26.90 -19.33
C ASP A 990 7.85 -27.43 -20.09
N THR A 991 7.97 -27.04 -21.35
CA THR A 991 9.14 -27.35 -22.19
C THR A 991 10.30 -26.41 -21.87
N THR A 992 11.50 -26.79 -22.27
CA THR A 992 12.72 -25.98 -22.05
C THR A 992 13.16 -25.21 -23.29
N ASP A 993 12.54 -25.47 -24.43
CA ASP A 993 12.89 -24.92 -25.75
C ASP A 993 11.74 -24.09 -26.38
N ASP A 994 10.77 -23.69 -25.55
CA ASP A 994 9.57 -22.94 -25.92
C ASP A 994 8.64 -23.66 -26.92
N THR A 995 8.86 -24.96 -27.19
CA THR A 995 7.91 -25.74 -27.99
C THR A 995 6.59 -25.88 -27.23
N ALA A 996 5.47 -25.62 -27.91
CA ALA A 996 4.14 -25.71 -27.32
C ALA A 996 3.13 -26.13 -28.39
N LEU A 997 2.09 -26.85 -27.97
CA LEU A 997 0.99 -27.27 -28.83
C LEU A 997 -0.31 -26.70 -28.30
N GLU A 998 -1.14 -26.16 -29.19
CA GLU A 998 -2.54 -25.88 -28.91
C GLU A 998 -3.33 -27.18 -29.02
N LEU A 999 -4.10 -27.52 -27.99
CA LEU A 999 -5.01 -28.64 -28.01
C LEU A 999 -6.27 -28.27 -28.82
N TRP A 1000 -6.70 -29.14 -29.73
CA TRP A 1000 -7.89 -28.89 -30.54
C TRP A 1000 -8.71 -30.16 -30.78
N ASN A 1001 -10.01 -30.02 -31.00
CA ASN A 1001 -10.88 -31.11 -31.43
C ASN A 1001 -11.46 -30.75 -32.79
N THR A 1002 -11.29 -31.64 -33.77
CA THR A 1002 -11.74 -31.44 -35.16
C THR A 1002 -13.25 -31.30 -35.33
N ARG A 1003 -14.04 -31.66 -34.31
CA ARG A 1003 -15.49 -31.45 -34.31
C ARG A 1003 -15.89 -30.00 -34.01
N VAL A 1004 -15.02 -29.26 -33.31
CA VAL A 1004 -15.29 -27.89 -32.86
C VAL A 1004 -15.17 -26.89 -34.00
N ARG A 1005 -16.19 -26.05 -34.13
CA ARG A 1005 -16.28 -24.97 -35.12
C ARG A 1005 -16.38 -23.63 -34.42
N THR A 1006 -15.78 -22.61 -35.02
CA THR A 1006 -16.00 -21.22 -34.60
C THR A 1006 -17.30 -20.72 -35.21
N VAL A 1007 -18.19 -20.20 -34.37
CA VAL A 1007 -19.43 -19.55 -34.81
C VAL A 1007 -19.07 -18.20 -35.40
N GLU A 1008 -19.55 -17.95 -36.61
CA GLU A 1008 -19.29 -16.71 -37.33
C GLU A 1008 -19.96 -15.52 -36.62
N VAL A 1009 -19.20 -14.47 -36.35
CA VAL A 1009 -19.69 -13.16 -35.89
C VAL A 1009 -19.39 -12.14 -36.97
N GLN A 1010 -20.40 -11.39 -37.40
CA GLN A 1010 -20.23 -10.38 -38.44
C GLN A 1010 -20.07 -8.98 -37.83
N GLN A 1011 -19.26 -8.14 -38.46
CA GLN A 1011 -18.97 -6.79 -38.00
C GLN A 1011 -20.22 -5.94 -37.74
N GLY A 1012 -21.25 -6.08 -38.57
CA GLY A 1012 -22.51 -5.35 -38.41
C GLY A 1012 -23.33 -5.74 -37.17
N TRP A 1013 -22.98 -6.80 -36.45
CA TRP A 1013 -23.69 -7.26 -35.26
C TRP A 1013 -23.11 -6.68 -33.98
N VAL A 1014 -21.90 -6.11 -34.02
CA VAL A 1014 -21.09 -5.85 -32.84
C VAL A 1014 -21.08 -4.36 -32.48
N VAL A 1015 -21.39 -4.06 -31.22
CA VAL A 1015 -21.39 -2.68 -30.69
C VAL A 1015 -20.82 -2.68 -29.27
N ALA A 1016 -19.84 -1.80 -29.01
CA ALA A 1016 -19.38 -1.54 -27.65
C ALA A 1016 -20.24 -0.46 -26.95
N SER A 1017 -20.15 -0.42 -25.62
CA SER A 1017 -20.75 0.63 -24.78
C SER A 1017 -20.17 2.04 -25.02
N SER A 1018 -18.99 2.14 -25.64
CA SER A 1018 -18.30 3.40 -25.92
C SER A 1018 -17.35 3.29 -27.11
N PRO A 1019 -16.92 4.42 -27.71
CA PRO A 1019 -15.70 4.47 -28.51
C PRO A 1019 -14.48 3.97 -27.71
N ALA A 1020 -13.39 3.69 -28.40
CA ALA A 1020 -12.16 3.21 -27.75
C ALA A 1020 -11.52 4.33 -26.92
N PHE A 1021 -10.99 4.02 -25.72
CA PHE A 1021 -10.23 4.95 -24.89
C PHE A 1021 -9.13 5.64 -25.73
N PRO A 1022 -8.96 6.98 -25.65
CA PRO A 1022 -9.56 7.92 -24.68
C PRO A 1022 -10.92 8.52 -25.09
N GLY A 1023 -11.68 7.86 -25.97
CA GLY A 1023 -12.98 8.30 -26.49
C GLY A 1023 -12.96 8.65 -27.98
N VAL A 1024 -12.11 7.98 -28.77
CA VAL A 1024 -11.89 8.25 -30.20
C VAL A 1024 -12.45 7.10 -31.04
N GLY A 1025 -13.02 7.42 -32.20
CA GLY A 1025 -13.63 6.45 -33.11
C GLY A 1025 -15.11 6.20 -32.83
N THR A 1026 -15.63 5.03 -33.22
CA THR A 1026 -17.03 4.65 -32.99
C THR A 1026 -17.12 3.43 -32.06
N PRO A 1027 -18.24 3.24 -31.34
CA PRO A 1027 -18.43 2.07 -30.50
C PRO A 1027 -18.47 0.74 -31.29
N GLU A 1028 -18.95 0.75 -32.53
CA GLU A 1028 -18.94 -0.41 -33.43
C GLU A 1028 -17.51 -0.83 -33.75
N ALA A 1029 -16.65 0.13 -34.11
CA ALA A 1029 -15.24 -0.13 -34.38
C ALA A 1029 -14.51 -0.64 -33.12
N ASN A 1030 -14.82 -0.10 -31.94
CA ASN A 1030 -14.22 -0.56 -30.68
C ASN A 1030 -14.67 -1.99 -30.31
N GLY A 1031 -15.95 -2.30 -30.50
CA GLY A 1031 -16.50 -3.63 -30.24
C GLY A 1031 -15.95 -4.67 -31.22
N TRP A 1032 -15.80 -4.32 -32.50
CA TRP A 1032 -15.29 -5.23 -33.52
C TRP A 1032 -13.85 -5.69 -33.28
N ARG A 1033 -13.05 -4.90 -32.55
CA ARG A 1033 -11.65 -5.25 -32.23
C ARG A 1033 -11.46 -6.55 -31.46
N MET A 1034 -12.51 -7.10 -30.83
CA MET A 1034 -12.41 -8.41 -30.18
C MET A 1034 -12.89 -9.56 -31.08
N PHE A 1035 -13.20 -9.31 -32.35
CA PHE A 1035 -13.66 -10.32 -33.31
C PHE A 1035 -12.99 -10.16 -34.69
N ASP A 1036 -11.97 -9.32 -34.80
CA ASP A 1036 -11.37 -8.93 -36.09
C ASP A 1036 -10.23 -9.87 -36.52
N GLY A 1037 -9.82 -10.80 -35.64
CA GLY A 1037 -8.76 -11.77 -35.89
C GLY A 1037 -7.35 -11.20 -35.72
N ASP A 1038 -7.19 -9.95 -35.27
CA ASP A 1038 -5.90 -9.31 -35.02
C ASP A 1038 -5.57 -9.31 -33.52
N LEU A 1039 -4.61 -10.14 -33.12
CA LEU A 1039 -4.18 -10.23 -31.72
C LEU A 1039 -3.51 -8.94 -31.17
N ASN A 1040 -3.31 -7.92 -32.01
CA ASN A 1040 -2.74 -6.62 -31.63
C ASN A 1040 -3.80 -5.52 -31.46
N THR A 1041 -5.03 -5.74 -31.90
CA THR A 1041 -6.17 -4.88 -31.59
C THR A 1041 -6.84 -5.39 -30.32
N PHE A 1042 -7.59 -4.52 -29.65
CA PHE A 1042 -8.35 -4.87 -28.45
C PHE A 1042 -9.43 -3.84 -28.20
N THR A 1043 -10.51 -4.29 -27.59
CA THR A 1043 -11.52 -3.40 -27.03
C THR A 1043 -10.93 -2.70 -25.80
N ASP A 1044 -11.17 -1.39 -25.68
CA ASP A 1044 -10.77 -0.60 -24.51
C ASP A 1044 -11.87 0.44 -24.27
N THR A 1045 -12.88 0.10 -23.48
CA THR A 1045 -14.02 1.00 -23.25
C THR A 1045 -13.60 2.21 -22.38
N THR A 1046 -14.32 3.32 -22.44
CA THR A 1046 -13.98 4.53 -21.66
C THR A 1046 -14.41 4.44 -20.20
N SER A 1047 -15.13 3.39 -19.82
CA SER A 1047 -15.60 3.10 -18.47
C SER A 1047 -15.03 1.76 -18.03
N GLY A 1048 -14.60 1.65 -16.77
CA GLY A 1048 -14.12 0.38 -16.22
C GLY A 1048 -15.15 -0.75 -16.31
N ASN A 1049 -16.44 -0.42 -16.29
CA ASN A 1049 -17.56 -1.37 -16.35
C ASN A 1049 -18.26 -1.31 -17.72
N GLY A 1050 -17.47 -1.42 -18.79
CA GLY A 1050 -17.96 -1.40 -20.17
C GLY A 1050 -18.63 -2.71 -20.58
N TRP A 1051 -19.14 -2.74 -21.81
CA TRP A 1051 -19.63 -3.96 -22.44
C TRP A 1051 -19.51 -3.92 -23.96
N VAL A 1052 -19.56 -5.10 -24.58
CA VAL A 1052 -19.70 -5.31 -26.03
C VAL A 1052 -20.83 -6.29 -26.30
N THR A 1053 -21.80 -5.89 -27.12
CA THR A 1053 -22.94 -6.73 -27.51
C THR A 1053 -22.78 -7.25 -28.93
N VAL A 1054 -23.28 -8.46 -29.17
CA VAL A 1054 -23.42 -9.09 -30.48
C VAL A 1054 -24.90 -9.37 -30.73
N THR A 1055 -25.45 -8.75 -31.77
CA THR A 1055 -26.87 -8.82 -32.12
C THR A 1055 -27.04 -9.25 -33.60
N PRO A 1056 -27.23 -10.56 -33.86
CA PRO A 1056 -27.57 -11.06 -35.18
C PRO A 1056 -28.91 -10.50 -35.72
N PRO A 1057 -29.21 -10.69 -37.02
CA PRO A 1057 -30.49 -10.29 -37.60
C PRO A 1057 -31.68 -10.99 -36.93
N ALA A 1058 -32.83 -10.30 -36.87
CA ALA A 1058 -34.04 -10.82 -36.26
C ALA A 1058 -34.39 -12.24 -36.74
N GLY A 1059 -34.67 -13.14 -35.78
CA GLY A 1059 -34.95 -14.56 -36.05
C GLY A 1059 -33.70 -15.46 -36.10
N THR A 1060 -32.51 -14.91 -35.88
CA THR A 1060 -31.24 -15.65 -35.79
C THR A 1060 -30.76 -15.69 -34.34
N ASN A 1061 -30.39 -16.86 -33.85
CA ASN A 1061 -29.72 -17.02 -32.55
C ASN A 1061 -28.24 -17.38 -32.78
N LEU A 1062 -27.37 -16.89 -31.89
CA LEU A 1062 -26.01 -17.42 -31.72
C LEU A 1062 -26.09 -18.66 -30.84
N THR A 1063 -25.75 -19.81 -31.41
CA THR A 1063 -25.69 -21.09 -30.70
C THR A 1063 -24.24 -21.51 -30.51
N PHE A 1064 -23.82 -21.78 -29.27
CA PHE A 1064 -22.44 -22.17 -28.94
C PHE A 1064 -22.37 -22.91 -27.60
N ASP A 1065 -21.35 -23.74 -27.45
CA ASP A 1065 -21.07 -24.55 -26.26
C ASP A 1065 -19.90 -24.00 -25.43
N ALA A 1066 -19.06 -23.14 -26.00
CA ALA A 1066 -17.95 -22.52 -25.28
C ALA A 1066 -17.63 -21.12 -25.80
N VAL A 1067 -17.00 -20.32 -24.93
CA VAL A 1067 -16.39 -19.05 -25.33
C VAL A 1067 -14.89 -19.16 -25.17
N ARG A 1068 -14.15 -18.69 -26.15
CA ARG A 1068 -12.70 -18.63 -26.12
C ARG A 1068 -12.24 -17.19 -26.22
N VAL A 1069 -11.31 -16.77 -25.37
CA VAL A 1069 -10.85 -15.38 -25.32
C VAL A 1069 -9.33 -15.29 -25.36
N ARG A 1070 -8.84 -14.20 -25.94
CA ARG A 1070 -7.47 -13.72 -25.84
C ARG A 1070 -7.51 -12.39 -25.09
N PRO A 1071 -6.91 -12.29 -23.89
CA PRO A 1071 -6.79 -11.00 -23.23
C PRO A 1071 -5.85 -10.06 -24.00
N ARG A 1072 -5.89 -8.76 -23.69
CA ARG A 1072 -4.83 -7.85 -24.12
C ARG A 1072 -3.48 -8.28 -23.56
N SER A 1073 -2.49 -8.38 -24.44
CA SER A 1073 -1.16 -8.93 -24.13
C SER A 1073 -0.47 -8.29 -22.89
N ASN A 1074 -0.58 -6.98 -22.72
CA ASN A 1074 0.09 -6.25 -21.64
C ASN A 1074 -0.75 -6.08 -20.36
N PHE A 1075 -2.03 -6.49 -20.38
CA PHE A 1075 -2.94 -6.34 -19.22
C PHE A 1075 -3.82 -7.58 -19.01
N PRO A 1076 -3.24 -8.80 -18.93
CA PRO A 1076 -4.02 -10.04 -18.85
C PRO A 1076 -5.01 -10.09 -17.68
N ALA A 1077 -4.63 -9.52 -16.53
CA ALA A 1077 -5.46 -9.51 -15.33
C ALA A 1077 -6.79 -8.74 -15.50
N ARG A 1078 -6.88 -7.81 -16.46
CA ARG A 1078 -8.10 -7.03 -16.71
C ARG A 1078 -9.24 -7.83 -17.31
N ALA A 1079 -8.97 -9.02 -17.85
CA ALA A 1079 -10.00 -9.91 -18.37
C ALA A 1079 -10.65 -10.77 -17.25
N ASN A 1080 -10.02 -10.87 -16.07
CA ASN A 1080 -10.54 -11.67 -14.96
C ASN A 1080 -11.69 -10.94 -14.26
N GLY A 1081 -12.89 -11.46 -14.43
CA GLY A 1081 -14.15 -10.92 -13.92
C GLY A 1081 -15.13 -10.52 -15.03
N ASP A 1082 -14.71 -10.52 -16.30
CA ASP A 1082 -15.60 -10.27 -17.44
C ASP A 1082 -16.70 -11.36 -17.52
N LEU A 1083 -17.93 -10.93 -17.79
CA LEU A 1083 -19.12 -11.76 -17.85
C LEU A 1083 -19.52 -12.01 -19.29
N VAL A 1084 -19.73 -13.27 -19.66
CA VAL A 1084 -20.41 -13.65 -20.92
C VAL A 1084 -21.88 -13.85 -20.61
N GLN A 1085 -22.76 -13.14 -21.29
CA GLN A 1085 -24.19 -13.12 -20.99
C GLN A 1085 -25.05 -13.26 -22.23
N GLY A 1086 -26.22 -13.90 -22.09
CA GLY A 1086 -27.24 -14.01 -23.12
C GLY A 1086 -28.53 -13.28 -22.74
N SER A 1087 -29.23 -12.74 -23.74
CA SER A 1087 -30.54 -12.10 -23.59
C SER A 1087 -31.51 -12.58 -24.67
N SER A 1088 -32.77 -12.80 -24.26
CA SER A 1088 -33.88 -13.20 -25.15
C SER A 1088 -34.95 -12.12 -25.31
N ASP A 1089 -34.80 -10.97 -24.64
CA ASP A 1089 -35.79 -9.89 -24.56
C ASP A 1089 -35.23 -8.54 -25.02
N GLY A 1090 -34.30 -8.58 -25.98
CA GLY A 1090 -33.70 -7.39 -26.57
C GLY A 1090 -32.75 -6.64 -25.64
N GLY A 1091 -32.12 -7.34 -24.69
CA GLY A 1091 -31.16 -6.77 -23.74
C GLY A 1091 -31.80 -6.15 -22.49
N THR A 1092 -33.10 -6.38 -22.25
CA THR A 1092 -33.80 -5.92 -21.04
C THR A 1092 -33.34 -6.70 -19.81
N SER A 1093 -33.14 -8.02 -19.96
CA SER A 1093 -32.57 -8.89 -18.94
C SER A 1093 -31.39 -9.70 -19.52
N TRP A 1094 -30.43 -10.03 -18.65
CA TRP A 1094 -29.21 -10.74 -19.01
C TRP A 1094 -28.99 -11.93 -18.09
N THR A 1095 -28.76 -13.10 -18.68
CA THR A 1095 -28.37 -14.31 -17.95
C THR A 1095 -26.87 -14.52 -18.13
N THR A 1096 -26.11 -14.56 -17.04
CA THR A 1096 -24.68 -14.90 -17.09
C THR A 1096 -24.50 -16.37 -17.44
N LEU A 1097 -23.84 -16.62 -18.57
CA LEU A 1097 -23.52 -17.94 -19.08
C LEU A 1097 -22.21 -18.47 -18.50
N THR A 1098 -21.21 -17.59 -18.38
CA THR A 1098 -19.93 -17.88 -17.73
C THR A 1098 -19.23 -16.59 -17.30
N THR A 1099 -18.26 -16.71 -16.39
CA THR A 1099 -17.37 -15.62 -15.97
C THR A 1099 -15.94 -15.97 -16.35
N ILE A 1100 -15.27 -15.07 -17.05
CA ILE A 1100 -13.88 -15.19 -17.45
C ILE A 1100 -13.01 -15.01 -16.22
N ASN A 1101 -12.22 -16.02 -15.86
CA ASN A 1101 -11.33 -16.01 -14.70
C ASN A 1101 -10.12 -16.92 -14.94
N GLY A 1102 -9.05 -16.75 -14.16
CA GLY A 1102 -7.84 -17.58 -14.24
C GLY A 1102 -6.89 -17.21 -15.38
N ILE A 1103 -7.09 -16.05 -16.02
CA ILE A 1103 -6.18 -15.52 -17.02
C ILE A 1103 -4.90 -15.03 -16.34
N THR A 1104 -3.77 -15.51 -16.86
CA THR A 1104 -2.43 -15.31 -16.28
C THR A 1104 -1.40 -14.82 -17.30
N ASP A 1105 -1.64 -15.05 -18.59
CA ASP A 1105 -0.75 -14.70 -19.69
C ASP A 1105 -1.53 -13.99 -20.80
N GLY A 1106 -1.02 -12.83 -21.21
CA GLY A 1106 -1.57 -12.02 -22.30
C GLY A 1106 -1.44 -12.67 -23.68
N ASN A 1107 -0.55 -13.66 -23.79
CA ASN A 1107 -0.18 -14.30 -25.05
C ASN A 1107 -0.84 -15.67 -25.25
N GLN A 1108 -1.76 -16.05 -24.37
CA GLN A 1108 -2.45 -17.35 -24.43
C GLN A 1108 -3.93 -17.18 -24.72
N TRP A 1109 -4.48 -18.17 -25.41
CA TRP A 1109 -5.92 -18.31 -25.54
C TRP A 1109 -6.49 -19.14 -24.38
N TYR A 1110 -7.65 -18.73 -23.90
CA TYR A 1110 -8.38 -19.40 -22.82
C TYR A 1110 -9.76 -19.80 -23.31
N ALA A 1111 -10.16 -21.05 -23.10
CA ALA A 1111 -11.49 -21.55 -23.44
C ALA A 1111 -12.32 -21.77 -22.16
N PHE A 1112 -13.58 -21.36 -22.22
CA PHE A 1112 -14.58 -21.42 -21.16
C PHE A 1112 -15.80 -22.20 -21.67
N PRO A 1113 -15.82 -23.52 -21.47
CA PRO A 1113 -16.99 -24.35 -21.77
C PRO A 1113 -18.20 -23.91 -20.93
N LEU A 1114 -19.38 -23.96 -21.54
CA LEU A 1114 -20.65 -23.72 -20.86
C LEU A 1114 -21.21 -25.03 -20.29
N ALA A 1115 -21.96 -24.92 -19.20
CA ALA A 1115 -22.63 -26.08 -18.60
C ALA A 1115 -23.71 -26.69 -19.51
N THR A 1116 -24.32 -25.85 -20.35
CA THR A 1116 -25.32 -26.22 -21.36
C THR A 1116 -25.12 -25.35 -22.59
N GLN A 1117 -25.40 -25.90 -23.78
CA GLN A 1117 -25.39 -25.14 -25.03
C GLN A 1117 -26.23 -23.85 -24.88
N ALA A 1118 -25.63 -22.71 -25.18
CA ALA A 1118 -26.32 -21.43 -25.21
C ALA A 1118 -26.93 -21.22 -26.59
N SER A 1119 -28.14 -20.67 -26.64
CA SER A 1119 -28.77 -20.20 -27.88
C SER A 1119 -29.56 -18.93 -27.59
N TYR A 1120 -29.02 -17.78 -28.00
CA TYR A 1120 -29.62 -16.48 -27.70
C TYR A 1120 -29.62 -15.56 -28.92
N PRO A 1121 -30.67 -14.72 -29.10
CA PRO A 1121 -30.71 -13.70 -30.15
C PRO A 1121 -29.81 -12.49 -29.86
N MET A 1122 -29.25 -12.38 -28.64
CA MET A 1122 -28.31 -11.33 -28.27
C MET A 1122 -27.33 -11.82 -27.21
N ILE A 1123 -26.04 -11.56 -27.44
CA ILE A 1123 -24.94 -11.89 -26.50
C ILE A 1123 -24.25 -10.62 -26.05
N ARG A 1124 -23.71 -10.60 -24.83
CA ARG A 1124 -22.88 -9.51 -24.31
C ARG A 1124 -21.68 -10.03 -23.55
N ILE A 1125 -20.52 -9.43 -23.80
CA ILE A 1125 -19.36 -9.48 -22.92
C ILE A 1125 -19.39 -8.20 -22.07
N ALA A 1126 -19.47 -8.32 -20.75
CA ALA A 1126 -19.65 -7.20 -19.84
C ALA A 1126 -18.67 -7.22 -18.68
N ASP A 1127 -18.13 -6.05 -18.35
CA ASP A 1127 -17.25 -5.84 -17.22
C ASP A 1127 -18.03 -5.22 -16.05
N SER A 1128 -17.71 -5.66 -14.83
CA SER A 1128 -18.28 -5.08 -13.59
C SER A 1128 -17.23 -4.81 -12.51
N HIS A 1129 -15.94 -5.00 -12.83
CA HIS A 1129 -14.82 -4.98 -11.89
C HIS A 1129 -13.72 -3.96 -12.27
N GLY A 1130 -13.95 -3.14 -13.29
CA GLY A 1130 -13.01 -2.11 -13.71
C GLY A 1130 -11.94 -2.58 -14.72
N GLY A 1131 -12.19 -3.67 -15.44
CA GLY A 1131 -11.28 -4.23 -16.45
C GLY A 1131 -11.44 -3.63 -17.86
N PHE A 1132 -12.43 -2.76 -18.09
CA PHE A 1132 -12.69 -2.05 -19.35
C PHE A 1132 -13.11 -2.94 -20.53
N THR A 1133 -13.51 -4.20 -20.28
CA THR A 1133 -13.76 -5.22 -21.32
C THR A 1133 -12.54 -5.40 -22.23
N ASN A 1134 -11.35 -5.48 -21.62
CA ASN A 1134 -10.06 -5.31 -22.31
C ASN A 1134 -9.55 -6.61 -22.94
N LEU A 1135 -10.30 -7.12 -23.91
CA LEU A 1135 -10.02 -8.34 -24.66
C LEU A 1135 -9.47 -8.02 -26.05
N ALA A 1136 -8.45 -8.79 -26.45
CA ALA A 1136 -7.89 -8.76 -27.80
C ALA A 1136 -8.75 -9.55 -28.77
N GLU A 1137 -9.23 -10.74 -28.39
CA GLU A 1137 -10.11 -11.54 -29.24
C GLU A 1137 -11.11 -12.38 -28.42
N VAL A 1138 -12.25 -12.69 -29.01
CA VAL A 1138 -13.33 -13.54 -28.51
C VAL A 1138 -13.85 -14.41 -29.65
N GLN A 1139 -14.03 -15.70 -29.38
CA GLN A 1139 -14.61 -16.67 -30.29
C GLN A 1139 -15.71 -17.45 -29.58
N PHE A 1140 -16.86 -17.59 -30.23
CA PHE A 1140 -17.89 -18.54 -29.81
C PHE A 1140 -17.63 -19.87 -30.51
N LEU A 1141 -17.68 -20.98 -29.77
CA LEU A 1141 -17.34 -22.31 -30.26
C LEU A 1141 -18.53 -23.25 -30.13
N ASP A 1142 -18.83 -23.98 -31.20
CA ASP A 1142 -19.89 -25.00 -31.32
C ASP A 1142 -19.23 -26.37 -31.52
N SER A 1143 -19.60 -27.38 -30.73
CA SER A 1143 -18.85 -28.65 -30.59
C SER A 1143 -19.56 -29.92 -31.05
#